data_AF-A0A1Y2HTF9-F1
#
_entry.id   AF-A0A1Y2HTF9-F1
#
_cell.length_a   1.000
_cell.length_b   1.000
_cell.length_c   1.000
_cell.angle_alpha   90.00
_cell.angle_beta   90.00
_cell.angle_gamma   90.00
#
_symmetry.space_group_name_H-M   'P 1'
#
loop_
_entity.id
_entity.type
_entity.pdbx_description
1 polymer ?
#
loop_
_entity_poly.entity_id
_entity_poly.type
_entity_poly.pdbx_seq_one_letter_code
_entity_poly.pdbx_strand_id
1 'polypeptide(L)'
;KSHRAAQSKSTYPKMNNVTQCNSIRPTAAALLPTEIVLGVLALTRPSSQVAAVCQLTASAFLSGHQPIIHGWRRRVIFSSPLDRTCDEEIESKLQRVHQQFRSRLSMFLISRLPNTLMHSGGRSMSPDIPIQDPIINEKLIDHLFSHGGPFSRHRVGSSSADDIQRMLESDSSDNEFELILRDELHSHGWRPIPDVIQLAIFFIRSGNPRSFIKCLSKAPLLHWSALTLDNRESARQLLNDLYYEDEHRLISFPVFLVILSAFDWSAPCLDVVMQVYNLTMADLAPWVETGSLVMESVLDLMFHVSDVDRVVEVVDWFQQRGLTFAPCIPLCHSAGEWPVFLELFHKYDRPTVDAIHDVDERFALGGAIARFASELLHTNHLDRSRLLDEVDELLQFAFEKSMVRADSKGLLYAEALSYPDCDQEKRWQALVVKSITTPEEWISVLHFAIENAARRALHTGDPRVLAQLLEQLSRDYKISPVNYFSQHGANWTWTYAKPLITCLSPDAWDLVACVCQIVEWLREADDHADLPEIWFDHRIDVLGQLIDMAFKFDSAKTKERLTGLPIDQLSVIVAACARCLVVHEQRDAAQNEVHLQAPTIETRDMLLQVYKAVIQPDAGGSWREYLPRHLFRSIRGTVHRASREASRLDRVAAVSDSASCMLASRISEGDTYCGQALAFLIALNSDFVAQDMTWSSHTPLWLWHKFDPALVSDGTISDMLAILRRVPVAWWQLREWLTSLDDAAGRCGMSVEDVWRVVATVHPGW
;
A
#
# COMPACT_ATOMS: atom_id res chain seq x y z
N LYS A 1 -58.53 46.27 1.68
CA LYS A 1 -59.07 47.19 2.71
C LYS A 1 -58.24 46.98 3.99
N SER A 2 -57.10 47.66 4.12
CA SER A 2 -56.90 48.89 4.92
C SER A 2 -56.65 48.60 6.41
N HIS A 3 -55.38 48.66 6.85
CA HIS A 3 -54.85 49.37 8.04
C HIS A 3 -53.31 49.17 8.09
N ARG A 4 -52.46 50.21 7.90
CA ARG A 4 -51.78 51.09 8.90
C ARG A 4 -51.11 50.28 10.04
N ALA A 5 -49.85 50.45 10.46
CA ALA A 5 -48.84 51.51 10.45
C ALA A 5 -47.43 50.83 10.56
N ALA A 6 -46.24 51.42 10.39
CA ALA A 6 -45.76 52.71 10.86
C ALA A 6 -44.49 53.14 10.08
N GLN A 7 -44.33 54.45 9.94
CA GLN A 7 -43.19 55.13 9.36
C GLN A 7 -42.06 55.26 10.39
N SER A 8 -40.85 54.89 10.00
CA SER A 8 -39.60 55.34 10.61
C SER A 8 -38.79 56.07 9.54
N LYS A 9 -38.55 57.36 9.78
CA LYS A 9 -37.72 58.25 8.96
C LYS A 9 -36.25 57.91 9.20
N SER A 10 -35.56 57.43 8.17
CA SER A 10 -34.09 57.44 8.12
C SER A 10 -33.63 58.34 6.98
N THR A 11 -32.98 59.43 7.36
CA THR A 11 -32.27 60.38 6.50
C THR A 11 -31.02 59.71 5.92
N TYR A 12 -31.01 59.50 4.59
CA TYR A 12 -29.79 59.31 3.83
C TYR A 12 -29.54 60.51 2.91
N PRO A 13 -28.29 60.97 2.76
CA PRO A 13 -27.95 62.10 1.92
C PRO A 13 -28.07 61.74 0.44
N LYS A 14 -28.58 62.69 -0.35
CA LYS A 14 -28.47 62.67 -1.82
C LYS A 14 -27.00 62.67 -2.24
N MET A 15 -26.50 61.55 -2.75
CA MET A 15 -25.35 61.55 -3.65
C MET A 15 -25.88 61.67 -5.09
N ASN A 16 -25.73 62.87 -5.65
CA ASN A 16 -25.80 63.09 -7.09
C ASN A 16 -24.47 62.64 -7.73
N ASN A 17 -24.58 62.18 -8.98
CA ASN A 17 -23.51 61.92 -9.95
C ASN A 17 -22.72 60.61 -9.77
N VAL A 18 -23.37 59.49 -10.08
CA VAL A 18 -22.67 58.36 -10.71
C VAL A 18 -22.74 58.59 -12.21
N THR A 19 -21.59 58.97 -12.76
CA THR A 19 -21.25 58.97 -14.18
C THR A 19 -21.78 57.70 -14.83
N GLN A 20 -22.46 57.84 -15.98
CA GLN A 20 -22.75 56.71 -16.87
C GLN A 20 -21.44 55.94 -17.12
N CYS A 21 -21.26 54.85 -16.40
CA CYS A 21 -20.29 53.84 -16.75
C CYS A 21 -20.83 53.22 -18.04
N ASN A 22 -20.17 53.55 -19.15
CA ASN A 22 -20.36 52.86 -20.41
C ASN A 22 -20.51 51.37 -20.12
N SER A 23 -21.54 50.73 -20.66
CA SER A 23 -21.74 49.30 -20.56
C SER A 23 -20.57 48.58 -21.24
N ILE A 24 -19.46 48.44 -20.52
CA ILE A 24 -18.37 47.55 -20.85
C ILE A 24 -19.01 46.18 -20.77
N ARG A 25 -19.44 45.65 -21.92
CA ARG A 25 -19.77 44.25 -22.03
C ARG A 25 -18.57 43.50 -21.45
N PRO A 26 -18.74 42.66 -20.41
CA PRO A 26 -17.62 41.96 -19.81
C PRO A 26 -16.97 41.14 -20.91
N THR A 27 -15.79 41.57 -21.33
CA THR A 27 -14.95 40.78 -22.23
C THR A 27 -14.46 39.58 -21.46
N ALA A 28 -14.16 38.48 -22.13
CA ALA A 28 -13.62 37.29 -21.47
C ALA A 28 -12.30 37.56 -20.69
N ALA A 29 -11.64 38.71 -20.96
CA ALA A 29 -10.55 39.26 -20.16
C ALA A 29 -10.93 39.69 -18.72
N ALA A 30 -12.20 40.02 -18.46
CA ALA A 30 -12.76 40.22 -17.12
C ALA A 30 -13.16 38.88 -16.43
N LEU A 31 -13.16 37.78 -17.19
CA LEU A 31 -13.57 36.42 -16.80
C LEU A 31 -12.36 35.48 -16.65
N LEU A 32 -11.31 35.87 -15.93
CA LEU A 32 -10.83 34.90 -14.94
C LEU A 32 -11.66 35.27 -13.73
N PRO A 33 -12.75 34.54 -13.47
CA PRO A 33 -13.74 34.96 -12.50
C PRO A 33 -13.02 35.26 -11.19
N THR A 34 -13.37 36.37 -10.56
CA THR A 34 -12.88 36.69 -9.21
C THR A 34 -13.09 35.49 -8.30
N GLU A 35 -14.06 34.64 -8.61
CA GLU A 35 -14.43 33.34 -8.08
C GLU A 35 -13.33 32.26 -8.22
N ILE A 36 -12.56 32.17 -9.33
CA ILE A 36 -11.38 31.27 -9.39
C ILE A 36 -10.30 31.79 -8.46
N VAL A 37 -10.06 33.10 -8.48
CA VAL A 37 -9.03 33.75 -7.65
C VAL A 37 -9.38 33.59 -6.17
N LEU A 38 -10.64 33.81 -5.80
CA LEU A 38 -11.17 33.65 -4.44
C LEU A 38 -11.24 32.17 -4.03
N GLY A 39 -11.59 31.27 -4.95
CA GLY A 39 -11.60 29.83 -4.72
C GLY A 39 -10.18 29.30 -4.46
N VAL A 40 -9.21 29.71 -5.27
CA VAL A 40 -7.79 29.38 -5.08
C VAL A 40 -7.23 30.00 -3.80
N LEU A 41 -7.63 31.24 -3.45
CA LEU A 41 -7.26 31.86 -2.17
C LEU A 41 -7.91 31.15 -0.97
N ALA A 42 -9.14 30.66 -1.09
CA ALA A 42 -9.83 29.90 -0.05
C ALA A 42 -9.19 28.53 0.22
N LEU A 43 -8.46 27.97 -0.76
CA LEU A 43 -7.68 26.73 -0.62
C LEU A 43 -6.30 26.95 0.03
N THR A 44 -5.87 28.20 0.26
CA THR A 44 -4.64 28.50 1.01
C THR A 44 -4.91 28.44 2.52
N ARG A 45 -3.94 27.99 3.33
CA ARG A 45 -4.09 27.78 4.79
C ARG A 45 -4.84 28.95 5.47
N PRO A 46 -5.70 28.69 6.47
CA PRO A 46 -6.38 29.75 7.20
C PRO A 46 -5.37 30.75 7.76
N SER A 47 -5.40 31.98 7.25
CA SER A 47 -4.56 33.08 7.71
C SER A 47 -5.43 34.31 7.92
N SER A 48 -5.17 35.07 8.97
CA SER A 48 -5.83 36.34 9.25
C SER A 48 -5.67 37.36 8.13
N GLN A 49 -4.68 37.14 7.24
CA GLN A 49 -4.40 38.00 6.10
C GLN A 49 -5.24 37.67 4.86
N VAL A 50 -5.94 36.53 4.81
CA VAL A 50 -6.70 36.09 3.62
C VAL A 50 -7.76 37.12 3.24
N ALA A 51 -8.50 37.68 4.21
CA ALA A 51 -9.53 38.69 3.92
C ALA A 51 -8.93 39.97 3.31
N ALA A 52 -7.81 40.45 3.84
CA ALA A 52 -7.10 41.61 3.31
C ALA A 52 -6.51 41.35 1.93
N VAL A 53 -5.94 40.17 1.70
CA VAL A 53 -5.42 39.74 0.39
C VAL A 53 -6.56 39.61 -0.63
N CYS A 54 -7.70 39.03 -0.26
CA CYS A 54 -8.89 38.95 -1.10
C CYS A 54 -9.41 40.34 -1.48
N GLN A 55 -9.47 41.29 -0.54
CA GLN A 55 -9.91 42.66 -0.80
C GLN A 55 -8.94 43.44 -1.70
N LEU A 56 -7.64 43.33 -1.44
CA LEU A 56 -6.60 43.95 -2.28
C LEU A 56 -6.61 43.38 -3.69
N THR A 57 -6.78 42.06 -3.81
CA THR A 57 -6.88 41.38 -5.10
C THR A 57 -8.14 41.80 -5.84
N ALA A 58 -9.30 41.80 -5.19
CA ALA A 58 -10.55 42.27 -5.79
C ALA A 58 -10.43 43.73 -6.28
N SER A 59 -9.84 44.62 -5.48
CA SER A 59 -9.60 46.02 -5.86
C SER A 59 -8.64 46.15 -7.05
N ALA A 60 -7.57 45.36 -7.11
CA ALA A 60 -6.63 45.33 -8.23
C ALA A 60 -7.29 44.83 -9.54
N PHE A 61 -8.22 43.88 -9.44
CA PHE A 61 -9.00 43.40 -10.58
C PHE A 61 -10.04 44.43 -11.04
N LEU A 62 -10.76 45.07 -10.11
CA LEU A 62 -11.74 46.11 -10.41
C LEU A 62 -11.12 47.37 -11.03
N SER A 63 -9.88 47.71 -10.64
CA SER A 63 -9.13 48.83 -11.22
C SER A 63 -8.53 48.54 -12.60
N GLY A 64 -8.62 47.29 -13.09
CA GLY A 64 -8.14 46.90 -14.42
C GLY A 64 -6.61 46.96 -14.58
N HIS A 65 -5.84 46.94 -13.49
CA HIS A 65 -4.39 47.11 -13.51
C HIS A 65 -3.66 45.89 -14.09
N GLN A 66 -3.52 45.86 -15.41
CA GLN A 66 -3.05 44.69 -16.19
C GLN A 66 -1.77 44.00 -15.66
N PRO A 67 -0.69 44.71 -15.27
CA PRO A 67 0.51 44.04 -14.74
C PRO A 67 0.28 43.21 -13.47
N ILE A 68 -0.57 43.69 -12.55
CA ILE A 68 -0.88 43.01 -11.29
C ILE A 68 -1.78 41.81 -11.59
N ILE A 69 -2.82 42.04 -12.39
CA ILE A 69 -3.73 40.97 -12.85
C ILE A 69 -2.94 39.85 -13.54
N HIS A 70 -2.01 40.19 -14.45
CA HIS A 70 -1.14 39.22 -15.10
C HIS A 70 -0.19 38.51 -14.12
N GLY A 71 0.42 39.24 -13.18
CA GLY A 71 1.30 38.66 -12.16
C GLY A 71 0.57 37.65 -11.26
N TRP A 72 -0.64 37.97 -10.83
CA TRP A 72 -1.49 37.08 -10.03
C TRP A 72 -1.94 35.85 -10.81
N ARG A 73 -2.46 36.02 -12.03
CA ARG A 73 -2.83 34.89 -12.89
C ARG A 73 -1.66 33.91 -13.05
N ARG A 74 -0.46 34.47 -13.32
CA ARG A 74 0.78 33.73 -13.55
C ARG A 74 1.38 33.05 -12.31
N ARG A 75 1.20 33.60 -11.11
CA ARG A 75 1.88 33.12 -9.88
C ARG A 75 0.96 32.43 -8.88
N VAL A 76 -0.36 32.60 -9.02
CA VAL A 76 -1.34 32.10 -8.03
C VAL A 76 -2.28 31.07 -8.63
N ILE A 77 -2.69 31.23 -9.88
CA ILE A 77 -3.56 30.25 -10.56
C ILE A 77 -2.68 29.25 -11.30
N PHE A 78 -1.84 29.74 -12.21
CA PHE A 78 -0.98 28.92 -13.05
C PHE A 78 0.40 28.72 -12.39
N SER A 79 0.97 27.52 -12.48
CA SER A 79 2.34 27.17 -12.01
C SER A 79 2.72 27.52 -10.55
N SER A 80 1.78 27.55 -9.59
CA SER A 80 2.12 27.59 -8.15
C SER A 80 2.13 26.17 -7.59
N PRO A 81 3.29 25.51 -7.42
CA PRO A 81 3.33 24.26 -6.67
C PRO A 81 2.80 24.49 -5.26
N LEU A 82 2.10 23.51 -4.71
CA LEU A 82 1.80 23.48 -3.28
C LEU A 82 3.07 23.09 -2.54
N ASP A 83 3.38 23.81 -1.47
CA ASP A 83 4.58 23.60 -0.66
C ASP A 83 4.60 22.16 -0.11
N ARG A 84 5.62 21.37 -0.48
CA ARG A 84 5.75 19.93 -0.20
C ARG A 84 5.86 19.59 1.29
N THR A 85 6.19 20.57 2.11
CA THR A 85 6.53 20.42 3.53
C THR A 85 5.42 19.88 4.44
N CYS A 86 4.18 19.70 3.95
CA CYS A 86 3.06 19.20 4.76
C CYS A 86 2.79 17.70 4.61
N ASP A 87 3.23 17.06 3.51
CA ASP A 87 2.86 15.67 3.16
C ASP A 87 4.07 14.71 3.07
N GLU A 88 5.31 15.21 3.24
CA GLU A 88 6.56 14.44 3.09
C GLU A 88 6.66 13.16 3.93
N GLU A 89 6.02 13.08 5.10
CA GLU A 89 6.10 11.91 5.98
C GLU A 89 5.22 10.74 5.51
N ILE A 90 4.08 11.04 4.89
CA ILE A 90 3.18 10.05 4.27
C ILE A 90 3.69 9.69 2.87
N GLU A 91 4.20 10.69 2.14
CA GLU A 91 4.66 10.54 0.76
C GLU A 91 6.06 9.91 0.63
N SER A 92 6.92 9.97 1.66
CA SER A 92 8.23 9.28 1.62
C SER A 92 8.13 7.76 1.59
N LYS A 93 6.98 7.20 1.97
CA LYS A 93 6.69 5.76 1.95
C LYS A 93 6.14 5.26 0.61
N LEU A 94 5.57 6.15 -0.21
CA LEU A 94 5.09 5.85 -1.56
C LEU A 94 6.17 6.31 -2.54
N GLN A 95 6.81 5.38 -3.25
CA GLN A 95 7.99 5.62 -4.10
C GLN A 95 7.91 6.94 -4.90
N ARG A 96 8.96 7.76 -4.79
CA ARG A 96 9.06 9.17 -5.23
C ARG A 96 8.75 9.48 -6.71
N VAL A 97 8.54 8.47 -7.56
CA VAL A 97 8.33 8.63 -9.01
C VAL A 97 6.85 8.80 -9.40
N HIS A 98 5.91 8.70 -8.45
CA HIS A 98 4.47 8.60 -8.72
C HIS A 98 3.66 9.88 -8.43
N GLN A 99 4.31 11.04 -8.34
CA GLN A 99 3.68 12.27 -7.87
C GLN A 99 2.90 12.98 -8.97
N GLN A 100 1.58 13.14 -8.77
CA GLN A 100 0.77 14.06 -9.56
C GLN A 100 1.31 15.48 -9.42
N PHE A 101 1.41 16.21 -10.53
CA PHE A 101 1.68 17.64 -10.54
C PHE A 101 0.50 18.39 -9.89
N ARG A 102 0.64 18.65 -8.59
CA ARG A 102 -0.34 19.38 -7.78
C ARG A 102 -0.11 20.88 -7.92
N SER A 103 -0.78 21.48 -8.90
CA SER A 103 -0.91 22.93 -9.00
C SER A 103 -2.19 23.39 -8.31
N ARG A 104 -2.26 24.68 -7.95
CA ARG A 104 -3.51 25.27 -7.45
C ARG A 104 -4.64 25.19 -8.47
N LEU A 105 -4.31 25.27 -9.77
CA LEU A 105 -5.27 25.02 -10.84
C LEU A 105 -5.72 23.56 -10.82
N SER A 106 -4.82 22.58 -10.71
CA SER A 106 -5.22 21.16 -10.68
C SER A 106 -6.16 20.87 -9.52
N MET A 107 -5.86 21.35 -8.32
CA MET A 107 -6.76 21.24 -7.16
C MET A 107 -8.10 21.92 -7.37
N PHE A 108 -8.10 23.10 -7.99
CA PHE A 108 -9.34 23.77 -8.38
C PHE A 108 -10.14 22.92 -9.37
N LEU A 109 -9.53 22.47 -10.48
CA LEU A 109 -10.18 21.63 -11.48
C LEU A 109 -10.76 20.35 -10.86
N ILE A 110 -9.99 19.66 -10.02
CA ILE A 110 -10.45 18.44 -9.33
C ILE A 110 -11.65 18.76 -8.42
N SER A 111 -11.64 19.89 -7.69
CA SER A 111 -12.78 20.30 -6.85
C SER A 111 -14.06 20.64 -7.63
N ARG A 112 -13.95 20.85 -8.94
CA ARG A 112 -15.10 21.12 -9.83
C ARG A 112 -15.68 19.86 -10.44
N LEU A 113 -14.93 18.76 -10.40
CA LEU A 113 -15.44 17.44 -10.77
C LEU A 113 -16.30 16.88 -9.60
N PRO A 114 -17.28 15.99 -9.83
CA PRO A 114 -18.25 15.57 -8.81
C PRO A 114 -17.62 14.97 -7.53
N ASN A 115 -18.10 15.31 -6.32
CA ASN A 115 -17.45 14.90 -5.05
C ASN A 115 -17.35 13.38 -4.77
N THR A 116 -17.95 12.51 -5.59
CA THR A 116 -17.71 11.05 -5.55
C THR A 116 -16.24 10.67 -5.81
N LEU A 117 -15.40 11.64 -6.13
CA LEU A 117 -14.02 11.48 -6.60
C LEU A 117 -12.93 11.37 -5.53
N MET A 118 -13.20 11.66 -4.26
CA MET A 118 -12.12 11.85 -3.27
C MET A 118 -12.08 10.86 -2.08
N HIS A 119 -13.16 10.15 -1.75
CA HIS A 119 -13.26 9.47 -0.44
C HIS A 119 -13.60 7.97 -0.47
N SER A 120 -13.90 7.41 -1.63
CA SER A 120 -14.13 5.98 -1.82
C SER A 120 -13.43 5.57 -3.10
N GLY A 121 -12.63 4.50 -3.08
CA GLY A 121 -11.86 4.01 -4.23
C GLY A 121 -12.70 3.52 -5.41
N GLY A 122 -13.68 4.30 -5.87
CA GLY A 122 -14.59 3.99 -6.96
C GLY A 122 -15.38 5.22 -7.42
N ARG A 123 -15.39 5.39 -8.74
CA ARG A 123 -16.24 6.25 -9.61
C ARG A 123 -15.77 7.69 -9.86
N SER A 124 -14.62 7.77 -10.54
CA SER A 124 -14.30 8.85 -11.49
C SER A 124 -14.60 8.38 -12.91
N MET A 125 -15.81 8.67 -13.38
CA MET A 125 -16.18 8.58 -14.79
C MET A 125 -16.66 9.95 -15.24
N SER A 126 -16.41 10.29 -16.51
CA SER A 126 -16.99 11.49 -17.13
C SER A 126 -18.52 11.42 -17.02
N PRO A 127 -19.26 12.43 -16.57
CA PRO A 127 -20.71 12.27 -16.40
C PRO A 127 -21.43 12.15 -17.75
N ASP A 128 -22.52 11.36 -17.80
CA ASP A 128 -23.31 11.19 -19.05
C ASP A 128 -23.92 12.51 -19.51
N ILE A 129 -24.24 13.37 -18.54
CA ILE A 129 -24.64 14.75 -18.77
C ILE A 129 -23.40 15.63 -18.53
N PRO A 130 -22.91 16.33 -19.57
CA PRO A 130 -21.75 17.20 -19.42
C PRO A 130 -21.95 18.24 -18.31
N ILE A 131 -20.95 18.41 -17.45
CA ILE A 131 -20.99 19.40 -16.37
C ILE A 131 -20.95 20.78 -17.00
N GLN A 132 -22.01 21.54 -16.80
CA GLN A 132 -22.02 22.95 -17.16
C GLN A 132 -21.33 23.74 -16.06
N ASP A 133 -20.01 23.88 -16.16
CA ASP A 133 -19.27 24.71 -15.23
C ASP A 133 -19.46 26.20 -15.59
N PRO A 134 -19.97 27.04 -14.67
CA PRO A 134 -20.19 28.46 -14.93
C PRO A 134 -18.89 29.23 -15.15
N ILE A 135 -17.78 28.70 -14.65
CA ILE A 135 -16.46 29.32 -14.62
C ILE A 135 -15.58 28.75 -15.75
N ILE A 136 -15.49 27.42 -15.84
CA ILE A 136 -14.66 26.71 -16.82
C ILE A 136 -15.51 26.40 -18.05
N ASN A 137 -15.61 27.37 -18.95
CA ASN A 137 -16.41 27.28 -20.18
C ASN A 137 -15.59 27.66 -21.42
N GLU A 138 -16.19 27.47 -22.60
CA GLU A 138 -15.56 27.76 -23.91
C GLU A 138 -15.03 29.20 -23.99
N LYS A 139 -15.73 30.18 -23.40
CA LYS A 139 -15.28 31.59 -23.40
C LYS A 139 -14.01 31.80 -22.59
N LEU A 140 -13.87 31.09 -21.46
CA LEU A 140 -12.62 31.12 -20.69
C LEU A 140 -11.48 30.54 -21.54
N ILE A 141 -11.71 29.41 -22.21
CA ILE A 141 -10.70 28.78 -23.07
C ILE A 141 -10.32 29.67 -24.23
N ASP A 142 -11.29 30.20 -24.96
CA ASP A 142 -11.06 31.18 -26.03
C ASP A 142 -10.23 32.36 -25.53
N HIS A 143 -10.50 32.85 -24.31
CA HIS A 143 -9.68 33.91 -23.72
C HIS A 143 -8.27 33.45 -23.40
N LEU A 144 -8.10 32.30 -22.76
CA LEU A 144 -6.81 31.75 -22.36
C LEU A 144 -5.86 31.65 -23.57
N PHE A 145 -6.41 31.26 -24.74
CA PHE A 145 -5.66 31.12 -26.00
C PHE A 145 -5.79 32.31 -26.97
N SER A 146 -6.60 33.33 -26.67
CA SER A 146 -6.75 34.54 -27.49
C SER A 146 -5.44 35.31 -27.62
N HIS A 147 -5.30 36.19 -28.62
CA HIS A 147 -4.07 36.98 -28.82
C HIS A 147 -3.62 37.80 -27.59
N GLY A 148 -4.56 38.20 -26.70
CA GLY A 148 -4.26 38.87 -25.43
C GLY A 148 -4.33 37.96 -24.19
N GLY A 149 -4.51 36.66 -24.39
CA GLY A 149 -4.61 35.66 -23.34
C GLY A 149 -3.29 35.39 -22.64
N PRO A 150 -3.30 34.73 -21.47
CA PRO A 150 -2.08 34.24 -20.85
C PRO A 150 -1.27 33.40 -21.85
N PHE A 151 -1.86 32.42 -22.53
CA PHE A 151 -1.10 31.45 -23.35
C PHE A 151 -0.60 32.01 -24.68
N SER A 152 -0.95 33.24 -25.06
CA SER A 152 -0.48 33.86 -26.31
C SER A 152 0.91 34.47 -26.22
N ARG A 153 1.42 34.78 -25.02
CA ARG A 153 2.75 35.40 -24.86
C ARG A 153 3.91 34.48 -25.24
N HIS A 154 3.63 33.18 -25.36
CA HIS A 154 4.58 32.18 -25.82
C HIS A 154 4.49 31.94 -27.34
N ARG A 155 3.59 32.65 -28.06
CA ARG A 155 3.47 32.66 -29.53
C ARG A 155 4.45 33.62 -30.22
N VAL A 156 5.64 33.84 -29.67
CA VAL A 156 6.61 34.77 -30.28
C VAL A 156 7.28 34.06 -31.46
N GLY A 157 6.63 34.06 -32.62
CA GLY A 157 7.32 33.78 -33.87
C GLY A 157 6.52 33.19 -35.02
N SER A 158 5.48 32.38 -34.80
CA SER A 158 4.64 31.91 -35.91
C SER A 158 3.36 31.25 -35.40
N SER A 159 2.23 31.49 -36.06
CA SER A 159 0.92 30.96 -35.67
C SER A 159 0.74 29.46 -35.93
N SER A 160 1.76 28.63 -35.73
CA SER A 160 1.65 27.19 -35.95
C SER A 160 1.56 26.45 -34.61
N ALA A 161 0.70 25.42 -34.55
CA ALA A 161 0.72 24.43 -33.48
C ALA A 161 2.12 23.79 -33.29
N ASP A 162 2.98 23.90 -34.31
CA ASP A 162 4.39 23.53 -34.29
C ASP A 162 5.23 24.31 -33.27
N ASP A 163 4.86 25.52 -32.84
CA ASP A 163 5.63 26.29 -31.85
C ASP A 163 5.44 25.73 -30.42
N ILE A 164 4.21 25.35 -30.06
CA ILE A 164 3.93 24.65 -28.79
C ILE A 164 4.60 23.28 -28.81
N GLN A 165 4.52 22.58 -29.95
CA GLN A 165 5.21 21.32 -30.16
C GLN A 165 6.73 21.48 -30.02
N ARG A 166 7.34 22.49 -30.63
CA ARG A 166 8.78 22.77 -30.49
C ARG A 166 9.19 23.11 -29.05
N MET A 167 8.32 23.78 -28.28
CA MET A 167 8.55 23.99 -26.84
C MET A 167 8.51 22.67 -26.06
N LEU A 168 7.59 21.77 -26.41
CA LEU A 168 7.49 20.46 -25.78
C LEU A 168 8.66 19.54 -26.17
N GLU A 169 9.14 19.62 -27.42
CA GLU A 169 10.32 18.90 -27.92
C GLU A 169 11.65 19.50 -27.40
N SER A 170 11.69 20.78 -27.04
CA SER A 170 12.89 21.39 -26.42
C SER A 170 13.00 21.09 -24.93
N ASP A 171 11.86 20.98 -24.23
CA ASP A 171 11.79 20.61 -22.80
C ASP A 171 11.93 19.08 -22.57
N SER A 172 11.99 18.26 -23.63
CA SER A 172 12.02 16.80 -23.56
C SER A 172 13.42 16.20 -23.37
N SER A 173 14.43 16.96 -22.93
CA SER A 173 15.61 16.30 -22.39
C SER A 173 15.22 15.71 -21.03
N ASP A 174 15.35 14.40 -20.86
CA ASP A 174 14.87 13.67 -19.66
C ASP A 174 15.30 14.32 -18.33
N ASN A 175 16.45 15.00 -18.33
CA ASN A 175 16.95 15.74 -17.18
C ASN A 175 16.20 17.05 -16.88
N GLU A 176 15.76 17.81 -17.88
CA GLU A 176 15.16 19.12 -17.63
C GLU A 176 13.75 19.01 -17.05
N PHE A 177 12.95 18.03 -17.50
CA PHE A 177 11.63 17.80 -16.93
C PHE A 177 11.68 17.16 -15.53
N GLU A 178 12.59 16.22 -15.29
CA GLU A 178 12.91 15.75 -13.93
C GLU A 178 13.29 16.92 -13.00
N LEU A 179 14.09 17.88 -13.47
CA LEU A 179 14.44 19.09 -12.73
C LEU A 179 13.23 20.03 -12.51
N ILE A 180 12.27 20.08 -13.45
CA ILE A 180 10.99 20.79 -13.31
C ILE A 180 10.15 20.15 -12.19
N LEU A 181 10.05 18.81 -12.16
CA LEU A 181 9.32 18.08 -11.12
C LEU A 181 10.01 18.16 -9.76
N ARG A 182 11.35 18.24 -9.72
CA ARG A 182 12.14 18.36 -8.49
C ARG A 182 12.15 19.77 -7.90
N ASP A 183 11.51 20.74 -8.56
CA ASP A 183 11.43 22.15 -8.13
C ASP A 183 12.83 22.84 -8.03
N GLU A 184 13.88 22.21 -8.59
CA GLU A 184 15.26 22.71 -8.56
C GLU A 184 15.48 23.90 -9.53
N LEU A 185 14.51 24.16 -10.41
CA LEU A 185 14.49 25.25 -11.40
C LEU A 185 13.58 26.42 -10.98
N HIS A 186 13.69 26.92 -9.75
CA HIS A 186 12.96 28.11 -9.29
C HIS A 186 13.19 29.41 -10.12
N SER A 187 14.08 29.41 -11.11
CA SER A 187 14.55 30.61 -11.81
C SER A 187 14.00 30.82 -13.22
N HIS A 188 13.29 29.86 -13.82
CA HIS A 188 12.88 29.94 -15.24
C HIS A 188 11.34 30.09 -15.35
N GLY A 189 10.89 31.06 -16.14
CA GLY A 189 9.53 31.63 -16.07
C GLY A 189 8.36 30.65 -16.31
N TRP A 190 7.17 31.06 -15.86
CA TRP A 190 5.84 30.44 -16.14
C TRP A 190 5.77 29.51 -17.36
N ARG A 191 5.44 28.25 -17.06
CA ARG A 191 5.29 27.16 -18.02
C ARG A 191 3.80 26.79 -18.12
N PRO A 192 3.09 27.22 -19.18
CA PRO A 192 1.65 27.01 -19.30
C PRO A 192 1.24 25.58 -19.63
N ILE A 193 2.18 24.74 -20.02
CA ILE A 193 1.93 23.42 -20.61
C ILE A 193 1.20 22.47 -19.65
N PRO A 194 1.66 22.25 -18.40
CA PRO A 194 0.95 21.37 -17.46
C PRO A 194 -0.50 21.79 -17.22
N ASP A 195 -0.71 23.09 -17.03
CA ASP A 195 -2.03 23.68 -16.76
C ASP A 195 -2.96 23.55 -17.98
N VAL A 196 -2.42 23.71 -19.19
CA VAL A 196 -3.14 23.51 -20.46
C VAL A 196 -3.54 22.04 -20.64
N ILE A 197 -2.64 21.10 -20.35
CA ILE A 197 -2.95 19.66 -20.41
C ILE A 197 -4.02 19.30 -19.38
N GLN A 198 -3.88 19.78 -18.14
CA GLN A 198 -4.86 19.54 -17.08
C GLN A 198 -6.25 20.10 -17.41
N LEU A 199 -6.31 21.26 -18.06
CA LEU A 199 -7.59 21.78 -18.58
C LEU A 199 -8.19 20.86 -19.65
N ALA A 200 -7.37 20.30 -20.56
CA ALA A 200 -7.84 19.32 -21.54
C ALA A 200 -8.49 18.11 -20.86
N ILE A 201 -7.79 17.56 -19.87
CA ILE A 201 -8.20 16.41 -19.08
C ILE A 201 -9.50 16.72 -18.33
N PHE A 202 -9.62 17.92 -17.76
CA PHE A 202 -10.86 18.38 -17.13
C PHE A 202 -12.05 18.40 -18.11
N PHE A 203 -11.86 18.84 -19.35
CA PHE A 203 -12.95 18.86 -20.34
C PHE A 203 -13.38 17.46 -20.77
N ILE A 204 -12.46 16.49 -20.89
CA ILE A 204 -12.82 15.08 -21.09
C ILE A 204 -13.63 14.56 -19.88
N ARG A 205 -13.12 14.78 -18.67
CA ARG A 205 -13.71 14.30 -17.40
C ARG A 205 -15.02 15.00 -17.03
N SER A 206 -15.32 16.15 -17.61
CA SER A 206 -16.58 16.86 -17.44
C SER A 206 -17.59 16.59 -18.55
N GLY A 207 -17.27 15.72 -19.52
CA GLY A 207 -18.15 15.38 -20.64
C GLY A 207 -18.23 16.46 -21.72
N ASN A 208 -17.31 17.42 -21.72
CA ASN A 208 -17.28 18.56 -22.65
C ASN A 208 -16.04 18.54 -23.58
N PRO A 209 -15.73 17.43 -24.26
CA PRO A 209 -14.49 17.29 -25.04
C PRO A 209 -14.37 18.37 -26.13
N ARG A 210 -15.47 18.79 -26.76
CA ARG A 210 -15.46 19.74 -27.90
C ARG A 210 -14.87 21.11 -27.57
N SER A 211 -14.94 21.54 -26.31
CA SER A 211 -14.59 22.90 -25.89
C SER A 211 -13.08 23.17 -25.86
N PHE A 212 -12.23 22.15 -25.90
CA PHE A 212 -10.78 22.31 -25.65
C PHE A 212 -9.87 21.82 -26.79
N ILE A 213 -10.33 20.91 -27.64
CA ILE A 213 -9.43 20.03 -28.41
C ILE A 213 -8.71 20.73 -29.59
N LYS A 214 -9.02 21.98 -29.93
CA LYS A 214 -8.39 22.68 -31.07
C LYS A 214 -6.96 23.18 -30.81
N CYS A 215 -6.43 23.11 -29.59
CA CYS A 215 -5.21 23.84 -29.21
C CYS A 215 -3.92 23.03 -29.07
N LEU A 216 -3.96 21.69 -29.15
CA LEU A 216 -2.79 20.82 -28.91
C LEU A 216 -2.76 19.68 -29.92
N SER A 217 -1.89 19.73 -30.94
CA SER A 217 -1.82 18.68 -31.97
C SER A 217 -0.73 17.64 -31.73
N LYS A 218 0.39 17.96 -31.05
CA LYS A 218 1.51 17.05 -30.79
C LYS A 218 2.30 17.45 -29.54
N ALA A 219 2.49 16.53 -28.59
CA ALA A 219 3.28 16.72 -27.36
C ALA A 219 3.98 15.42 -26.96
N PRO A 220 5.32 15.41 -26.71
CA PRO A 220 6.00 14.32 -26.01
C PRO A 220 5.54 14.15 -24.57
N LEU A 221 5.92 13.01 -24.01
CA LEU A 221 5.04 12.11 -23.28
C LEU A 221 5.38 11.84 -21.84
N LEU A 222 6.58 12.20 -21.42
CA LEU A 222 7.26 11.42 -20.41
C LEU A 222 6.51 11.37 -19.06
N HIS A 223 5.55 12.27 -18.79
CA HIS A 223 4.92 12.37 -17.47
C HIS A 223 3.39 12.52 -17.48
N TRP A 224 2.66 11.82 -18.35
CA TRP A 224 1.18 11.86 -18.33
C TRP A 224 0.59 11.43 -16.98
N SER A 225 1.24 10.53 -16.25
CA SER A 225 0.87 10.15 -14.88
C SER A 225 1.01 11.33 -13.89
N ALA A 226 1.96 12.24 -14.11
CA ALA A 226 2.07 13.46 -13.32
C ALA A 226 1.02 14.50 -13.74
N LEU A 227 0.66 14.56 -15.02
CA LEU A 227 -0.24 15.60 -15.55
C LEU A 227 -1.72 15.23 -15.47
N THR A 228 -2.05 13.96 -15.26
CA THR A 228 -3.44 13.52 -15.13
C THR A 228 -4.12 14.14 -13.92
N LEU A 229 -5.43 14.42 -14.03
CA LEU A 229 -6.29 14.78 -12.90
C LEU A 229 -6.84 13.54 -12.18
N ASP A 230 -6.42 12.34 -12.60
CA ASP A 230 -6.81 11.06 -12.04
C ASP A 230 -5.92 10.66 -10.86
N ASN A 231 -6.53 10.47 -9.69
CA ASN A 231 -5.83 10.02 -8.49
C ASN A 231 -6.00 8.52 -8.22
N ARG A 232 -6.67 7.76 -9.09
CA ARG A 232 -6.75 6.30 -8.96
C ARG A 232 -5.34 5.71 -9.04
N GLU A 233 -5.02 4.84 -8.10
CA GLU A 233 -3.70 4.21 -8.02
C GLU A 233 -3.45 3.32 -9.24
N SER A 234 -4.41 2.51 -9.65
CA SER A 234 -4.35 1.65 -10.85
C SER A 234 -4.09 2.43 -12.14
N ALA A 235 -4.83 3.52 -12.37
CA ALA A 235 -4.62 4.36 -13.55
C ALA A 235 -3.24 5.03 -13.56
N ARG A 236 -2.71 5.40 -12.38
CA ARG A 236 -1.37 5.98 -12.26
C ARG A 236 -0.27 4.94 -12.46
N GLN A 237 -0.43 3.77 -11.85
CA GLN A 237 0.48 2.64 -11.99
C GLN A 237 0.63 2.28 -13.47
N LEU A 238 -0.48 2.10 -14.18
CA LEU A 238 -0.47 1.85 -15.61
C LEU A 238 0.26 2.92 -16.42
N LEU A 239 -0.04 4.20 -16.19
CA LEU A 239 0.60 5.27 -16.97
C LEU A 239 2.13 5.30 -16.73
N ASN A 240 2.58 4.78 -15.59
CA ASN A 240 3.99 4.57 -15.32
C ASN A 240 4.51 3.27 -15.97
N ASP A 241 3.77 2.17 -15.92
CA ASP A 241 4.14 0.91 -16.54
C ASP A 241 4.30 1.08 -18.06
N LEU A 242 3.38 1.80 -18.71
CA LEU A 242 3.48 2.18 -20.13
C LEU A 242 4.72 3.02 -20.44
N TYR A 243 5.23 3.76 -19.46
CA TYR A 243 6.46 4.52 -19.61
C TYR A 243 7.71 3.63 -19.47
N TYR A 244 7.69 2.67 -18.54
CA TYR A 244 8.84 1.79 -18.27
C TYR A 244 8.97 0.61 -19.23
N GLU A 245 7.87 0.01 -19.67
CA GLU A 245 7.90 -1.21 -20.48
C GLU A 245 8.25 -0.95 -21.95
N ASP A 246 8.03 0.28 -22.44
CA ASP A 246 8.24 0.62 -23.83
C ASP A 246 8.89 2.01 -23.99
N GLU A 247 10.13 2.13 -23.49
CA GLU A 247 10.95 3.36 -23.57
C GLU A 247 11.06 3.95 -25.00
N HIS A 248 10.70 3.17 -26.03
CA HIS A 248 10.76 3.60 -27.44
C HIS A 248 9.39 3.99 -28.03
N ARG A 249 8.28 3.71 -27.35
CA ARG A 249 6.94 3.94 -27.91
C ARG A 249 6.28 5.16 -27.32
N LEU A 250 6.35 6.23 -28.10
CA LEU A 250 5.73 7.50 -27.74
C LEU A 250 4.20 7.49 -27.98
N ILE A 251 3.37 7.43 -26.91
CA ILE A 251 1.89 7.64 -26.99
C ILE A 251 1.54 9.11 -27.33
N SER A 252 1.21 9.41 -28.58
CA SER A 252 0.84 10.80 -28.93
C SER A 252 -0.28 11.36 -28.05
N PHE A 253 -0.29 12.68 -27.81
CA PHE A 253 -1.34 13.32 -27.00
C PHE A 253 -2.79 12.97 -27.42
N PRO A 254 -3.14 12.95 -28.72
CA PRO A 254 -4.45 12.47 -29.16
C PRO A 254 -4.77 11.04 -28.71
N VAL A 255 -3.79 10.13 -28.82
CA VAL A 255 -3.94 8.73 -28.36
C VAL A 255 -4.08 8.69 -26.84
N PHE A 256 -3.32 9.47 -26.09
CA PHE A 256 -3.49 9.60 -24.64
C PHE A 256 -4.90 10.06 -24.26
N LEU A 257 -5.48 11.02 -24.98
CA LEU A 257 -6.86 11.45 -24.74
C LEU A 257 -7.90 10.36 -25.08
N VAL A 258 -7.63 9.53 -26.09
CA VAL A 258 -8.45 8.34 -26.38
C VAL A 258 -8.36 7.35 -25.21
N ILE A 259 -7.16 7.03 -24.75
CA ILE A 259 -6.93 6.14 -23.59
C ILE A 259 -7.67 6.68 -22.35
N LEU A 260 -7.54 7.97 -22.08
CA LEU A 260 -8.25 8.62 -20.96
C LEU A 260 -9.77 8.52 -21.11
N SER A 261 -10.30 8.71 -22.32
CA SER A 261 -11.74 8.59 -22.59
C SER A 261 -12.22 7.15 -22.44
N ALA A 262 -11.38 6.16 -22.75
CA ALA A 262 -11.64 4.75 -22.50
C ALA A 262 -11.62 4.41 -21.00
N PHE A 263 -10.67 4.96 -20.22
CA PHE A 263 -10.67 4.83 -18.74
C PHE A 263 -11.87 5.46 -18.05
N ASP A 264 -12.47 6.45 -18.70
CA ASP A 264 -13.72 7.06 -18.28
C ASP A 264 -14.95 6.32 -18.79
N TRP A 265 -14.78 5.28 -19.61
CA TRP A 265 -15.87 4.55 -20.27
C TRP A 265 -16.82 5.50 -21.02
N SER A 266 -16.30 6.47 -21.79
CA SER A 266 -17.13 7.48 -22.48
C SER A 266 -17.01 7.40 -24.00
N ALA A 267 -17.94 6.69 -24.64
CA ALA A 267 -18.03 6.63 -26.11
C ALA A 267 -18.20 8.01 -26.78
N PRO A 268 -18.99 8.96 -26.25
CA PRO A 268 -19.07 10.31 -26.82
C PRO A 268 -17.73 11.06 -26.81
N CYS A 269 -16.91 10.88 -25.75
CA CYS A 269 -15.58 11.47 -25.70
C CYS A 269 -14.64 10.82 -26.71
N LEU A 270 -14.68 9.49 -26.85
CA LEU A 270 -13.93 8.77 -27.87
C LEU A 270 -14.24 9.30 -29.28
N ASP A 271 -15.53 9.42 -29.63
CA ASP A 271 -15.96 9.97 -30.93
C ASP A 271 -15.42 11.37 -31.18
N VAL A 272 -15.52 12.27 -30.19
CA VAL A 272 -15.08 13.65 -30.36
C VAL A 272 -13.56 13.72 -30.51
N VAL A 273 -12.80 13.00 -29.69
CA VAL A 273 -11.33 12.99 -29.78
C VAL A 273 -10.89 12.43 -31.14
N MET A 274 -11.46 11.30 -31.56
CA MET A 274 -11.19 10.69 -32.86
C MET A 274 -11.49 11.65 -34.02
N GLN A 275 -12.66 12.29 -33.99
CA GLN A 275 -13.09 13.23 -35.04
C GLN A 275 -12.20 14.47 -35.11
N VAL A 276 -11.87 15.09 -33.97
CA VAL A 276 -11.13 16.36 -33.97
C VAL A 276 -9.68 16.14 -34.41
N TYR A 277 -9.07 15.01 -34.04
CA TYR A 277 -7.69 14.68 -34.42
C TYR A 277 -7.57 13.88 -35.72
N ASN A 278 -8.69 13.54 -36.37
CA ASN A 278 -8.74 12.65 -37.53
C ASN A 278 -8.00 11.33 -37.29
N LEU A 279 -8.13 10.77 -36.08
CA LEU A 279 -7.57 9.47 -35.76
C LEU A 279 -8.37 8.36 -36.44
N THR A 280 -7.68 7.30 -36.79
CA THR A 280 -8.23 6.07 -37.34
C THR A 280 -8.01 4.92 -36.37
N MET A 281 -8.72 3.80 -36.54
CA MET A 281 -8.47 2.62 -35.71
C MET A 281 -7.07 2.04 -35.91
N ALA A 282 -6.43 2.29 -37.05
CA ALA A 282 -5.04 1.89 -37.26
C ALA A 282 -4.07 2.64 -36.32
N ASP A 283 -4.39 3.89 -35.95
CA ASP A 283 -3.59 4.66 -34.99
C ASP A 283 -3.75 4.13 -33.56
N LEU A 284 -4.90 3.53 -33.27
CA LEU A 284 -5.22 3.00 -31.95
C LEU A 284 -4.85 1.52 -31.79
N ALA A 285 -4.94 0.73 -32.86
CA ALA A 285 -4.75 -0.72 -32.87
C ALA A 285 -3.60 -1.17 -31.97
N PRO A 286 -2.41 -0.55 -31.99
CA PRO A 286 -1.30 -1.04 -31.18
C PRO A 286 -1.45 -0.85 -29.66
N TRP A 287 -2.46 -0.07 -29.23
CA TRP A 287 -2.83 0.19 -27.85
C TRP A 287 -4.13 -0.51 -27.43
N VAL A 288 -4.94 -0.96 -28.38
CA VAL A 288 -6.29 -1.49 -28.10
C VAL A 288 -6.49 -2.91 -28.66
N GLU A 289 -5.48 -3.47 -29.33
CA GLU A 289 -5.41 -4.88 -29.67
C GLU A 289 -5.40 -5.74 -28.40
N THR A 290 -6.00 -6.91 -28.51
CA THR A 290 -6.12 -7.87 -27.41
C THR A 290 -4.73 -8.25 -26.87
N GLY A 291 -4.55 -8.14 -25.54
CA GLY A 291 -3.27 -8.37 -24.86
C GLY A 291 -2.38 -7.13 -24.74
N SER A 292 -2.87 -5.95 -25.13
CA SER A 292 -2.17 -4.70 -24.79
C SER A 292 -2.36 -4.35 -23.32
N LEU A 293 -1.29 -3.89 -22.65
CA LEU A 293 -1.34 -3.41 -21.27
C LEU A 293 -2.39 -2.29 -21.07
N VAL A 294 -2.56 -1.42 -22.08
CA VAL A 294 -3.58 -0.36 -22.07
C VAL A 294 -4.99 -0.95 -22.02
N MET A 295 -5.32 -1.91 -22.87
CA MET A 295 -6.66 -2.49 -22.93
C MET A 295 -6.96 -3.29 -21.67
N GLU A 296 -6.00 -4.12 -21.21
CA GLU A 296 -6.12 -4.82 -19.93
C GLU A 296 -6.43 -3.85 -18.80
N SER A 297 -5.78 -2.70 -18.78
CA SER A 297 -6.05 -1.70 -17.74
C SER A 297 -7.34 -0.91 -17.93
N VAL A 298 -7.80 -0.69 -19.17
CA VAL A 298 -9.16 -0.17 -19.41
C VAL A 298 -10.16 -1.13 -18.77
N LEU A 299 -9.99 -2.44 -19.00
CA LEU A 299 -10.83 -3.48 -18.43
C LEU A 299 -10.70 -3.54 -16.91
N ASP A 300 -9.51 -3.45 -16.33
CA ASP A 300 -9.33 -3.42 -14.86
C ASP A 300 -10.02 -2.22 -14.21
N LEU A 301 -10.03 -1.06 -14.88
CA LEU A 301 -10.75 0.11 -14.40
C LEU A 301 -12.28 -0.05 -14.47
N MET A 302 -12.79 -1.02 -15.22
CA MET A 302 -14.20 -1.42 -15.22
C MET A 302 -14.66 -1.90 -13.84
N PHE A 303 -13.74 -2.39 -13.00
CA PHE A 303 -14.05 -2.81 -11.64
C PHE A 303 -14.79 -1.74 -10.84
N HIS A 304 -14.54 -0.47 -11.17
CA HIS A 304 -15.16 0.66 -10.49
C HIS A 304 -16.46 1.15 -11.12
N VAL A 305 -16.94 0.55 -12.22
CA VAL A 305 -18.10 1.04 -12.99
C VAL A 305 -19.37 0.28 -12.61
N SER A 306 -20.46 1.00 -12.35
CA SER A 306 -21.80 0.40 -12.16
C SER A 306 -22.74 0.59 -13.33
N ASP A 307 -22.44 1.53 -14.22
CA ASP A 307 -23.35 1.85 -15.32
C ASP A 307 -23.13 0.83 -16.44
N VAL A 308 -24.08 -0.10 -16.56
CA VAL A 308 -24.04 -1.18 -17.53
C VAL A 308 -24.10 -0.64 -18.96
N ASP A 309 -25.05 0.27 -19.22
CA ASP A 309 -25.31 0.80 -20.56
C ASP A 309 -24.05 1.49 -21.10
N ARG A 310 -23.38 2.25 -20.24
CA ARG A 310 -22.15 2.95 -20.55
C ARG A 310 -20.99 2.03 -20.94
N VAL A 311 -20.78 0.96 -20.17
CA VAL A 311 -19.71 -0.02 -20.45
C VAL A 311 -19.99 -0.71 -21.78
N VAL A 312 -21.23 -1.16 -21.96
CA VAL A 312 -21.70 -1.81 -23.18
C VAL A 312 -21.57 -0.89 -24.39
N GLU A 313 -21.90 0.40 -24.26
CA GLU A 313 -21.76 1.40 -25.33
C GLU A 313 -20.31 1.52 -25.81
N VAL A 314 -19.34 1.54 -24.89
CA VAL A 314 -17.91 1.62 -25.24
C VAL A 314 -17.40 0.32 -25.88
N VAL A 315 -17.81 -0.84 -25.37
CA VAL A 315 -17.46 -2.13 -25.99
C VAL A 315 -18.03 -2.20 -27.40
N ASP A 316 -19.30 -1.86 -27.59
CA ASP A 316 -19.94 -1.79 -28.90
C ASP A 316 -19.23 -0.78 -29.81
N TRP A 317 -18.82 0.38 -29.27
CA TRP A 317 -18.11 1.42 -30.01
C TRP A 317 -16.80 0.89 -30.61
N PHE A 318 -16.03 0.11 -29.84
CA PHE A 318 -14.80 -0.52 -30.30
C PHE A 318 -15.08 -1.61 -31.35
N GLN A 319 -16.08 -2.48 -31.12
CA GLN A 319 -16.45 -3.55 -32.05
C GLN A 319 -16.96 -3.03 -33.40
N GLN A 320 -17.82 -2.02 -33.39
CA GLN A 320 -18.36 -1.39 -34.61
C GLN A 320 -17.28 -0.78 -35.49
N ARG A 321 -16.12 -0.47 -34.91
CA ARG A 321 -14.96 0.09 -35.62
C ARG A 321 -13.91 -0.95 -36.01
N GLY A 322 -14.22 -2.23 -35.84
CA GLY A 322 -13.40 -3.35 -36.29
C GLY A 322 -12.39 -3.85 -35.28
N LEU A 323 -12.45 -3.42 -34.01
CA LEU A 323 -11.68 -4.09 -32.96
C LEU A 323 -12.43 -5.33 -32.48
N THR A 324 -11.76 -6.46 -32.55
CA THR A 324 -12.26 -7.71 -32.00
C THR A 324 -11.56 -7.96 -30.68
N PHE A 325 -12.32 -7.94 -29.59
CA PHE A 325 -11.83 -8.37 -28.28
C PHE A 325 -11.59 -9.89 -28.22
N ALA A 326 -12.29 -10.64 -29.08
CA ALA A 326 -12.25 -12.09 -29.13
C ALA A 326 -11.00 -12.66 -29.83
N PRO A 327 -10.49 -13.85 -29.43
CA PRO A 327 -10.96 -14.67 -28.30
C PRO A 327 -10.13 -14.54 -27.01
N CYS A 328 -9.17 -13.60 -26.92
CA CYS A 328 -8.14 -13.69 -25.88
C CYS A 328 -8.40 -12.92 -24.56
N ILE A 329 -9.52 -12.20 -24.38
CA ILE A 329 -9.82 -11.59 -23.07
C ILE A 329 -11.32 -11.66 -22.79
N PRO A 330 -11.77 -12.41 -21.76
CA PRO A 330 -13.15 -12.37 -21.29
C PRO A 330 -13.46 -10.98 -20.72
N LEU A 331 -14.38 -10.25 -21.37
CA LEU A 331 -14.66 -8.86 -21.03
C LEU A 331 -15.23 -8.72 -19.62
N CYS A 332 -16.12 -9.61 -19.21
CA CYS A 332 -16.78 -9.51 -17.92
C CYS A 332 -15.86 -9.80 -16.72
N HIS A 333 -14.67 -10.42 -16.91
CA HIS A 333 -13.82 -10.84 -15.80
C HIS A 333 -13.43 -9.69 -14.86
N SER A 334 -13.11 -8.52 -15.43
CA SER A 334 -12.71 -7.33 -14.67
C SER A 334 -13.90 -6.53 -14.11
N ALA A 335 -15.14 -6.98 -14.30
CA ALA A 335 -16.30 -6.27 -13.77
C ALA A 335 -16.35 -6.37 -12.24
N GLY A 336 -16.59 -5.24 -11.56
CA GLY A 336 -16.70 -5.21 -10.09
C GLY A 336 -18.14 -5.31 -9.60
N GLU A 337 -19.12 -5.09 -10.49
CA GLU A 337 -20.54 -5.06 -10.16
C GLU A 337 -21.30 -6.15 -10.93
N TRP A 338 -22.21 -6.85 -10.23
CA TRP A 338 -22.97 -7.97 -10.81
C TRP A 338 -23.74 -7.61 -12.10
N PRO A 339 -24.48 -6.47 -12.18
CA PRO A 339 -25.20 -6.13 -13.40
C PRO A 339 -24.29 -5.93 -14.61
N VAL A 340 -23.10 -5.35 -14.40
CA VAL A 340 -22.11 -5.13 -15.48
C VAL A 340 -21.53 -6.46 -15.93
N PHE A 341 -21.14 -7.30 -14.98
CA PHE A 341 -20.66 -8.65 -15.25
C PHE A 341 -21.64 -9.45 -16.10
N LEU A 342 -22.89 -9.48 -15.66
CA LEU A 342 -23.94 -10.29 -16.27
C LEU A 342 -24.22 -9.88 -17.72
N GLU A 343 -24.41 -8.58 -17.97
CA GLU A 343 -24.70 -8.08 -19.32
C GLU A 343 -23.52 -8.34 -20.27
N LEU A 344 -22.29 -8.09 -19.83
CA LEU A 344 -21.09 -8.35 -20.63
C LEU A 344 -20.93 -9.85 -20.93
N PHE A 345 -21.16 -10.69 -19.93
CA PHE A 345 -21.08 -12.13 -20.08
C PHE A 345 -22.09 -12.62 -21.13
N HIS A 346 -23.37 -12.25 -21.00
CA HIS A 346 -24.39 -12.71 -21.94
C HIS A 346 -24.19 -12.16 -23.34
N LYS A 347 -23.80 -10.89 -23.47
CA LYS A 347 -23.70 -10.21 -24.77
C LYS A 347 -22.43 -10.59 -25.53
N TYR A 348 -21.29 -10.75 -24.85
CA TYR A 348 -19.98 -10.88 -25.51
C TYR A 348 -19.23 -12.18 -25.21
N ASP A 349 -19.18 -12.62 -23.95
CA ASP A 349 -18.32 -13.76 -23.56
C ASP A 349 -19.00 -15.12 -23.76
N ARG A 350 -20.30 -15.23 -23.41
CA ARG A 350 -21.07 -16.48 -23.55
C ARG A 350 -21.10 -17.00 -25.00
N PRO A 351 -21.30 -16.17 -26.05
CA PRO A 351 -21.27 -16.64 -27.44
C PRO A 351 -19.88 -17.07 -27.91
N THR A 352 -18.81 -16.58 -27.27
CA THR A 352 -17.42 -16.76 -27.72
C THR A 352 -16.62 -17.74 -26.86
N VAL A 353 -17.17 -18.20 -25.72
CA VAL A 353 -16.45 -19.06 -24.75
C VAL A 353 -15.83 -20.31 -25.37
N ASP A 354 -16.51 -20.92 -26.35
CA ASP A 354 -16.04 -22.14 -27.02
C ASP A 354 -14.83 -21.86 -27.93
N ALA A 355 -14.63 -20.60 -28.33
CA ALA A 355 -13.51 -20.13 -29.13
C ALA A 355 -12.30 -19.68 -28.29
N ILE A 356 -12.44 -19.54 -26.95
CA ILE A 356 -11.33 -19.21 -26.05
C ILE A 356 -10.42 -20.43 -25.93
N HIS A 357 -9.29 -20.42 -26.64
CA HIS A 357 -8.33 -21.52 -26.62
C HIS A 357 -7.39 -21.49 -25.42
N ASP A 358 -7.16 -20.30 -24.86
CA ASP A 358 -6.35 -20.14 -23.65
C ASP A 358 -7.11 -20.68 -22.43
N VAL A 359 -6.45 -21.59 -21.72
CA VAL A 359 -7.01 -22.28 -20.57
C VAL A 359 -7.09 -21.35 -19.36
N ASP A 360 -6.11 -20.47 -19.17
CA ASP A 360 -6.06 -19.55 -18.04
C ASP A 360 -7.11 -18.45 -18.16
N GLU A 361 -7.35 -17.92 -19.37
CA GLU A 361 -8.44 -16.95 -19.61
C GLU A 361 -9.82 -17.57 -19.38
N ARG A 362 -10.03 -18.79 -19.88
CA ARG A 362 -11.27 -19.54 -19.66
C ARG A 362 -11.49 -19.77 -18.16
N PHE A 363 -10.42 -20.03 -17.44
CA PHE A 363 -10.46 -20.19 -15.99
C PHE A 363 -10.69 -18.88 -15.24
N ALA A 364 -10.13 -17.76 -15.70
CA ALA A 364 -10.39 -16.45 -15.15
C ALA A 364 -11.88 -16.10 -15.25
N LEU A 365 -12.52 -16.44 -16.39
CA LEU A 365 -13.96 -16.28 -16.58
C LEU A 365 -14.78 -17.15 -15.61
N GLY A 366 -14.42 -18.43 -15.45
CA GLY A 366 -15.07 -19.30 -14.47
C GLY A 366 -14.87 -18.86 -13.01
N GLY A 367 -13.69 -18.31 -12.70
CA GLY A 367 -13.38 -17.72 -11.41
C GLY A 367 -14.21 -16.47 -11.11
N ALA A 368 -14.46 -15.62 -12.12
CA ALA A 368 -15.35 -14.47 -11.97
C ALA A 368 -16.80 -14.90 -11.67
N ILE A 369 -17.32 -15.92 -12.37
CA ILE A 369 -18.64 -16.51 -12.08
C ILE A 369 -18.69 -17.01 -10.63
N ALA A 370 -17.68 -17.77 -10.18
CA ALA A 370 -17.62 -18.30 -8.83
C ALA A 370 -17.52 -17.21 -7.75
N ARG A 371 -16.75 -16.15 -8.01
CA ARG A 371 -16.63 -14.97 -7.13
C ARG A 371 -17.98 -14.29 -6.95
N PHE A 372 -18.66 -13.94 -8.05
CA PHE A 372 -19.96 -13.27 -7.96
C PHE A 372 -21.04 -14.15 -7.33
N ALA A 373 -21.03 -15.46 -7.60
CA ALA A 373 -21.90 -16.40 -6.91
C ALA A 373 -21.72 -16.33 -5.39
N SER A 374 -20.47 -16.35 -4.93
CA SER A 374 -20.12 -16.19 -3.51
C SER A 374 -20.56 -14.83 -2.96
N GLU A 375 -20.29 -13.72 -3.66
CA GLU A 375 -20.65 -12.38 -3.21
C GLU A 375 -22.17 -12.23 -3.04
N LEU A 376 -22.96 -12.72 -3.99
CA LEU A 376 -24.42 -12.64 -3.96
C LEU A 376 -25.07 -13.41 -2.80
N LEU A 377 -24.48 -14.53 -2.36
CA LEU A 377 -24.96 -15.26 -1.17
C LEU A 377 -24.94 -14.40 0.09
N HIS A 378 -24.00 -13.45 0.18
CA HIS A 378 -23.82 -12.57 1.33
C HIS A 378 -24.67 -11.30 1.27
N THR A 379 -25.28 -11.01 0.12
CA THR A 379 -26.10 -9.82 -0.03
C THR A 379 -27.53 -10.01 0.50
N ASN A 380 -28.02 -9.05 1.28
CA ASN A 380 -29.41 -8.99 1.73
C ASN A 380 -30.33 -8.34 0.67
N HIS A 381 -30.27 -8.79 -0.59
CA HIS A 381 -31.12 -8.26 -1.64
C HIS A 381 -32.56 -8.80 -1.56
N LEU A 382 -33.54 -7.93 -1.78
CA LEU A 382 -34.97 -8.27 -1.81
C LEU A 382 -35.31 -9.31 -2.89
N ASP A 383 -34.51 -9.38 -3.96
CA ASP A 383 -34.69 -10.29 -5.10
C ASP A 383 -33.74 -11.51 -5.08
N ARG A 384 -33.20 -11.87 -3.91
CA ARG A 384 -32.20 -12.94 -3.77
C ARG A 384 -32.58 -14.24 -4.48
N SER A 385 -33.84 -14.69 -4.40
CA SER A 385 -34.27 -15.93 -5.05
C SER A 385 -34.08 -15.91 -6.57
N ARG A 386 -34.40 -14.78 -7.24
CA ARG A 386 -34.26 -14.66 -8.69
C ARG A 386 -32.80 -14.63 -9.11
N LEU A 387 -31.98 -13.90 -8.36
CA LEU A 387 -30.53 -13.82 -8.61
C LEU A 387 -29.86 -15.19 -8.42
N LEU A 388 -30.31 -15.98 -7.45
CA LEU A 388 -29.76 -17.32 -7.23
C LEU A 388 -30.09 -18.29 -8.38
N ASP A 389 -31.27 -18.21 -8.98
CA ASP A 389 -31.61 -19.05 -10.15
C ASP A 389 -30.71 -18.72 -11.37
N GLU A 390 -30.39 -17.43 -11.56
CA GLU A 390 -29.48 -16.97 -12.62
C GLU A 390 -28.03 -17.38 -12.35
N VAL A 391 -27.58 -17.29 -11.10
CA VAL A 391 -26.28 -17.80 -10.67
C VAL A 391 -26.17 -19.31 -10.86
N ASP A 392 -27.23 -20.08 -10.53
CA ASP A 392 -27.29 -21.52 -10.75
C ASP A 392 -27.08 -21.86 -12.24
N GLU A 393 -27.74 -21.14 -13.15
CA GLU A 393 -27.55 -21.31 -14.61
C GLU A 393 -26.11 -21.04 -15.03
N LEU A 394 -25.52 -19.94 -14.56
CA LEU A 394 -24.16 -19.53 -14.90
C LEU A 394 -23.11 -20.50 -14.37
N LEU A 395 -23.26 -20.97 -13.14
CA LEU A 395 -22.38 -21.99 -12.56
C LEU A 395 -22.50 -23.29 -13.33
N GLN A 396 -23.71 -23.75 -13.63
CA GLN A 396 -23.89 -24.97 -14.40
C GLN A 396 -23.24 -24.86 -15.78
N PHE A 397 -23.41 -23.72 -16.47
CA PHE A 397 -22.71 -23.44 -17.72
C PHE A 397 -21.19 -23.49 -17.55
N ALA A 398 -20.63 -22.85 -16.52
CA ALA A 398 -19.19 -22.84 -16.26
C ALA A 398 -18.63 -24.25 -16.02
N PHE A 399 -19.36 -25.10 -15.28
CA PHE A 399 -18.97 -26.49 -15.05
C PHE A 399 -19.07 -27.33 -16.34
N GLU A 400 -20.15 -27.19 -17.12
CA GLU A 400 -20.32 -27.89 -18.40
C GLU A 400 -19.22 -27.54 -19.41
N LYS A 401 -18.74 -26.30 -19.38
CA LYS A 401 -17.64 -25.80 -20.22
C LYS A 401 -16.25 -26.01 -19.62
N SER A 402 -16.14 -26.68 -18.48
CA SER A 402 -14.88 -26.94 -17.76
C SER A 402 -14.08 -25.65 -17.48
N MET A 403 -14.77 -24.57 -17.10
CA MET A 403 -14.19 -23.26 -16.84
C MET A 403 -13.78 -23.05 -15.38
N VAL A 404 -14.18 -23.93 -14.48
CA VAL A 404 -13.96 -23.73 -13.03
C VAL A 404 -12.74 -24.53 -12.59
N ARG A 405 -11.68 -23.84 -12.15
CA ARG A 405 -10.46 -24.44 -11.56
C ARG A 405 -10.70 -24.95 -10.15
N ALA A 406 -9.73 -25.71 -9.63
CA ALA A 406 -9.74 -26.22 -8.26
C ALA A 406 -9.92 -25.12 -7.19
N ASP A 407 -9.36 -23.92 -7.39
CA ASP A 407 -9.50 -22.78 -6.48
C ASP A 407 -10.93 -22.25 -6.40
N SER A 408 -11.56 -22.06 -7.56
CA SER A 408 -12.93 -21.60 -7.71
C SER A 408 -13.93 -22.66 -7.25
N LYS A 409 -13.64 -23.94 -7.52
CA LYS A 409 -14.38 -25.08 -6.95
C LYS A 409 -14.27 -25.09 -5.42
N GLY A 410 -13.08 -24.83 -4.87
CA GLY A 410 -12.85 -24.75 -3.43
C GLY A 410 -13.64 -23.62 -2.77
N LEU A 411 -13.65 -22.44 -3.37
CA LEU A 411 -14.48 -21.31 -2.94
C LEU A 411 -15.97 -21.72 -2.88
N LEU A 412 -16.51 -22.23 -3.99
CA LEU A 412 -17.92 -22.64 -4.08
C LEU A 412 -18.26 -23.76 -3.07
N TYR A 413 -17.34 -24.70 -2.86
CA TYR A 413 -17.53 -25.78 -1.89
C TYR A 413 -17.55 -25.26 -0.45
N ALA A 414 -16.65 -24.34 -0.09
CA ALA A 414 -16.64 -23.71 1.23
C ALA A 414 -17.90 -22.88 1.49
N GLU A 415 -18.36 -22.13 0.48
CA GLU A 415 -19.61 -21.37 0.55
C GLU A 415 -20.81 -22.29 0.74
N ALA A 416 -20.90 -23.38 -0.03
CA ALA A 416 -21.98 -24.35 0.07
C ALA A 416 -22.06 -25.09 1.42
N LEU A 417 -20.92 -25.23 2.10
CA LEU A 417 -20.88 -25.80 3.46
C LEU A 417 -21.29 -24.78 4.54
N SER A 418 -21.28 -23.49 4.22
CA SER A 418 -21.58 -22.43 5.19
C SER A 418 -23.07 -22.29 5.48
N TYR A 419 -23.97 -22.71 4.58
CA TYR A 419 -25.42 -22.71 4.81
C TYR A 419 -26.08 -24.05 4.39
N PRO A 420 -25.90 -25.11 5.21
CA PRO A 420 -26.34 -26.47 4.87
C PRO A 420 -27.86 -26.63 4.69
N ASP A 421 -28.65 -25.67 5.16
CA ASP A 421 -30.12 -25.67 5.03
C ASP A 421 -30.62 -25.05 3.71
N CYS A 422 -29.72 -24.49 2.90
CA CYS A 422 -30.06 -23.86 1.62
C CYS A 422 -30.03 -24.90 0.47
N ASP A 423 -31.15 -25.06 -0.24
CA ASP A 423 -31.24 -26.04 -1.35
C ASP A 423 -30.29 -25.70 -2.50
N GLN A 424 -30.07 -24.42 -2.78
CA GLN A 424 -29.11 -23.95 -3.79
C GLN A 424 -27.69 -24.38 -3.45
N GLU A 425 -27.28 -24.28 -2.19
CA GLU A 425 -25.94 -24.66 -1.76
C GLU A 425 -25.69 -26.15 -1.86
N LYS A 426 -26.70 -26.99 -1.58
CA LYS A 426 -26.62 -28.42 -1.87
C LYS A 426 -26.41 -28.70 -3.36
N ARG A 427 -26.99 -27.90 -4.25
CA ARG A 427 -26.73 -28.01 -5.70
C ARG A 427 -25.31 -27.62 -6.04
N TRP A 428 -24.76 -26.55 -5.47
CA TRP A 428 -23.38 -26.13 -5.70
C TRP A 428 -22.39 -27.18 -5.21
N GLN A 429 -22.62 -27.73 -4.02
CA GLN A 429 -21.86 -28.85 -3.49
C GLN A 429 -21.91 -30.04 -4.46
N ALA A 430 -23.10 -30.40 -4.96
CA ALA A 430 -23.27 -31.49 -5.91
C ALA A 430 -22.59 -31.22 -7.27
N LEU A 431 -22.60 -29.98 -7.76
CA LEU A 431 -21.89 -29.58 -8.98
C LEU A 431 -20.38 -29.75 -8.83
N VAL A 432 -19.81 -29.24 -7.73
CA VAL A 432 -18.38 -29.41 -7.43
C VAL A 432 -18.02 -30.90 -7.36
N VAL A 433 -18.74 -31.69 -6.55
CA VAL A 433 -18.54 -33.14 -6.39
C VAL A 433 -18.62 -33.88 -7.72
N LYS A 434 -19.62 -33.59 -8.54
CA LYS A 434 -19.80 -34.24 -9.85
C LYS A 434 -18.70 -33.87 -10.84
N SER A 435 -18.13 -32.68 -10.73
CA SER A 435 -17.13 -32.16 -11.66
C SER A 435 -15.71 -32.68 -11.42
N ILE A 436 -15.45 -33.28 -10.25
CA ILE A 436 -14.10 -33.69 -9.87
C ILE A 436 -13.85 -35.11 -10.34
N THR A 437 -12.74 -35.28 -11.04
CA THR A 437 -12.45 -36.53 -11.77
C THR A 437 -11.32 -37.33 -11.14
N THR A 438 -10.45 -36.69 -10.35
CA THR A 438 -9.32 -37.35 -9.70
C THR A 438 -9.23 -37.04 -8.19
N PRO A 439 -8.63 -37.94 -7.39
CA PRO A 439 -8.35 -37.67 -5.98
C PRO A 439 -7.44 -36.45 -5.75
N GLU A 440 -6.46 -36.23 -6.62
CA GLU A 440 -5.51 -35.11 -6.52
C GLU A 440 -6.23 -33.77 -6.71
N GLU A 441 -7.13 -33.70 -7.69
CA GLU A 441 -7.97 -32.52 -7.91
C GLU A 441 -8.85 -32.25 -6.67
N TRP A 442 -9.44 -33.29 -6.07
CA TRP A 442 -10.23 -33.14 -4.86
C TRP A 442 -9.40 -32.60 -3.68
N ILE A 443 -8.16 -33.06 -3.51
CA ILE A 443 -7.25 -32.53 -2.48
C ILE A 443 -6.98 -31.03 -2.72
N SER A 444 -6.73 -30.62 -3.97
CA SER A 444 -6.57 -29.19 -4.31
C SER A 444 -7.83 -28.39 -4.00
N VAL A 445 -9.01 -28.92 -4.34
CA VAL A 445 -10.30 -28.27 -4.05
C VAL A 445 -10.51 -28.12 -2.55
N LEU A 446 -10.21 -29.15 -1.75
CA LEU A 446 -10.26 -29.07 -0.29
C LEU A 446 -9.26 -28.05 0.27
N HIS A 447 -8.03 -28.01 -0.25
CA HIS A 447 -7.04 -27.01 0.15
C HIS A 447 -7.59 -25.59 -0.04
N PHE A 448 -8.09 -25.26 -1.23
CA PHE A 448 -8.66 -23.94 -1.49
C PHE A 448 -9.96 -23.67 -0.72
N ALA A 449 -10.77 -24.69 -0.46
CA ALA A 449 -11.94 -24.56 0.42
C ALA A 449 -11.52 -24.21 1.85
N ILE A 450 -10.47 -24.87 2.37
CA ILE A 450 -9.89 -24.57 3.69
C ILE A 450 -9.37 -23.13 3.73
N GLU A 451 -8.72 -22.65 2.67
CA GLU A 451 -8.23 -21.26 2.63
C GLU A 451 -9.35 -20.23 2.68
N ASN A 452 -10.39 -20.42 1.88
CA ASN A 452 -11.53 -19.50 1.85
C ASN A 452 -12.31 -19.57 3.18
N ALA A 453 -12.51 -20.76 3.75
CA ALA A 453 -13.14 -20.93 5.05
C ALA A 453 -12.33 -20.29 6.19
N ALA A 454 -10.99 -20.38 6.17
CA ALA A 454 -10.13 -19.73 7.16
C ALA A 454 -10.23 -18.19 7.08
N ARG A 455 -10.18 -17.60 5.88
CA ARG A 455 -10.39 -16.15 5.69
C ARG A 455 -11.75 -15.71 6.20
N ARG A 456 -12.80 -16.49 5.91
CA ARG A 456 -14.16 -16.20 6.39
C ARG A 456 -14.31 -16.33 7.90
N ALA A 457 -13.67 -17.34 8.51
CA ALA A 457 -13.68 -17.52 9.97
C ALA A 457 -13.06 -16.32 10.69
N LEU A 458 -12.12 -15.60 10.06
CA LEU A 458 -11.58 -14.35 10.62
C LEU A 458 -12.61 -13.23 10.69
N HIS A 459 -13.50 -13.13 9.69
CA HIS A 459 -14.52 -12.09 9.66
C HIS A 459 -15.78 -12.45 10.46
N THR A 460 -16.16 -13.73 10.45
CA THR A 460 -17.43 -14.21 11.02
C THR A 460 -17.27 -14.84 12.41
N GLY A 461 -16.08 -15.32 12.75
CA GLY A 461 -15.83 -16.08 13.97
C GLY A 461 -16.39 -17.50 13.96
N ASP A 462 -16.87 -18.02 12.83
CA ASP A 462 -17.46 -19.36 12.72
C ASP A 462 -16.44 -20.41 12.20
N PRO A 463 -15.91 -21.31 13.06
CA PRO A 463 -14.92 -22.29 12.66
C PRO A 463 -15.52 -23.60 12.12
N ARG A 464 -16.86 -23.75 12.08
CA ARG A 464 -17.52 -25.05 11.82
C ARG A 464 -17.17 -25.65 10.44
N VAL A 465 -17.23 -24.82 9.40
CA VAL A 465 -16.88 -25.24 8.02
C VAL A 465 -15.42 -25.69 7.95
N LEU A 466 -14.54 -24.98 8.64
CA LEU A 466 -13.11 -25.28 8.67
C LEU A 466 -12.83 -26.63 9.32
N ALA A 467 -13.47 -26.89 10.47
CA ALA A 467 -13.37 -28.17 11.17
C ALA A 467 -13.87 -29.32 10.28
N GLN A 468 -15.03 -29.14 9.64
CA GLN A 468 -15.60 -30.13 8.72
C GLN A 468 -14.66 -30.45 7.54
N LEU A 469 -14.04 -29.43 6.94
CA LEU A 469 -13.12 -29.60 5.82
C LEU A 469 -11.84 -30.35 6.23
N LEU A 470 -11.26 -30.02 7.39
CA LEU A 470 -10.07 -30.72 7.90
C LEU A 470 -10.38 -32.16 8.32
N GLU A 471 -11.54 -32.41 8.93
CA GLU A 471 -12.01 -33.76 9.23
C GLU A 471 -12.22 -34.58 7.95
N GLN A 472 -12.77 -33.96 6.90
CA GLN A 472 -12.94 -34.60 5.60
C GLN A 472 -11.59 -34.99 4.99
N LEU A 473 -10.61 -34.08 5.01
CA LEU A 473 -9.25 -34.32 4.53
C LEU A 473 -8.58 -35.49 5.28
N SER A 474 -8.74 -35.54 6.61
CA SER A 474 -8.19 -36.61 7.46
C SER A 474 -8.88 -37.95 7.24
N ARG A 475 -10.21 -37.97 7.19
CA ARG A 475 -11.01 -39.20 7.07
C ARG A 475 -10.85 -39.82 5.69
N ASP A 476 -11.01 -39.03 4.64
CA ASP A 476 -11.19 -39.50 3.27
C ASP A 476 -9.84 -39.63 2.53
N TYR A 477 -8.85 -38.78 2.84
CA TYR A 477 -7.54 -38.74 2.17
C TYR A 477 -6.35 -39.13 3.07
N LYS A 478 -6.59 -39.41 4.35
CA LYS A 478 -5.54 -39.76 5.33
C LYS A 478 -4.46 -38.69 5.50
N ILE A 479 -4.77 -37.44 5.18
CA ILE A 479 -3.89 -36.30 5.41
C ILE A 479 -4.24 -35.73 6.79
N SER A 480 -3.34 -35.89 7.76
CA SER A 480 -3.53 -35.30 9.10
C SER A 480 -3.44 -33.77 9.04
N PRO A 481 -4.04 -33.03 10.00
CA PRO A 481 -3.87 -31.58 10.09
C PRO A 481 -2.41 -31.13 10.12
N VAL A 482 -1.54 -31.93 10.78
CA VAL A 482 -0.09 -31.71 10.85
C VAL A 482 0.56 -31.87 9.47
N ASN A 483 0.25 -32.93 8.73
CA ASN A 483 0.78 -33.12 7.38
C ASN A 483 0.29 -32.02 6.42
N TYR A 484 -0.97 -31.60 6.57
CA TYR A 484 -1.52 -30.47 5.80
C TYR A 484 -0.78 -29.17 6.11
N PHE A 485 -0.54 -28.87 7.39
CA PHE A 485 0.28 -27.73 7.81
C PHE A 485 1.71 -27.82 7.25
N SER A 486 2.33 -29.00 7.27
CA SER A 486 3.66 -29.20 6.70
C SER A 486 3.73 -28.97 5.18
N GLN A 487 2.65 -29.24 4.45
CA GLN A 487 2.63 -29.07 3.00
C GLN A 487 2.30 -27.63 2.59
N HIS A 488 1.40 -26.95 3.32
CA HIS A 488 0.83 -25.67 2.88
C HIS A 488 1.15 -24.49 3.80
N GLY A 489 1.66 -24.74 5.01
CA GLY A 489 1.80 -23.74 6.08
C GLY A 489 2.97 -22.77 5.96
N ALA A 490 3.90 -22.99 5.02
CA ALA A 490 5.16 -22.24 4.94
C ALA A 490 4.98 -20.72 4.74
N ASN A 491 3.85 -20.32 4.16
CA ASN A 491 3.50 -18.94 3.86
C ASN A 491 2.28 -18.45 4.67
N TRP A 492 1.95 -19.11 5.78
CA TRP A 492 0.83 -18.67 6.61
C TRP A 492 1.27 -17.57 7.57
N THR A 493 0.39 -16.59 7.78
CA THR A 493 0.49 -15.66 8.91
C THR A 493 -0.19 -16.27 10.13
N TRP A 494 0.10 -15.75 11.34
CA TRP A 494 -0.61 -16.21 12.52
C TRP A 494 -2.12 -15.95 12.43
N THR A 495 -2.51 -14.81 11.87
CA THR A 495 -3.91 -14.46 11.59
C THR A 495 -4.59 -15.59 10.81
N TYR A 496 -3.93 -16.14 9.80
CA TYR A 496 -4.49 -17.24 9.02
C TYR A 496 -4.39 -18.61 9.71
N ALA A 497 -3.27 -18.91 10.39
CA ALA A 497 -3.05 -20.21 11.05
C ALA A 497 -3.95 -20.43 12.28
N LYS A 498 -4.25 -19.37 13.04
CA LYS A 498 -4.98 -19.47 14.31
C LYS A 498 -6.37 -20.11 14.16
N PRO A 499 -7.27 -19.67 13.24
CA PRO A 499 -8.56 -20.33 13.04
C PRO A 499 -8.43 -21.83 12.75
N LEU A 500 -7.47 -22.22 11.89
CA LEU A 500 -7.23 -23.63 11.52
C LEU A 500 -6.88 -24.50 12.72
N ILE A 501 -5.99 -23.99 13.58
CA ILE A 501 -5.55 -24.76 14.74
C ILE A 501 -6.67 -24.85 15.79
N THR A 502 -7.38 -23.75 16.01
CA THR A 502 -8.42 -23.66 17.04
C THR A 502 -9.77 -24.29 16.66
N CYS A 503 -10.00 -24.59 15.38
CA CYS A 503 -11.28 -25.17 14.94
C CYS A 503 -11.44 -26.66 15.29
N LEU A 504 -10.33 -27.37 15.55
CA LEU A 504 -10.34 -28.79 15.95
C LEU A 504 -9.99 -28.94 17.44
N SER A 505 -10.22 -30.13 17.99
CA SER A 505 -9.73 -30.48 19.32
C SER A 505 -8.19 -30.39 19.38
N PRO A 506 -7.58 -29.94 20.49
CA PRO A 506 -6.13 -29.88 20.64
C PRO A 506 -5.40 -31.19 20.31
N ASP A 507 -6.03 -32.34 20.60
CA ASP A 507 -5.47 -33.67 20.32
C ASP A 507 -5.35 -34.01 18.81
N ALA A 508 -6.06 -33.27 17.95
CA ALA A 508 -5.96 -33.43 16.49
C ALA A 508 -4.65 -32.82 15.94
N TRP A 509 -4.03 -31.92 16.70
CA TRP A 509 -2.83 -31.21 16.32
C TRP A 509 -1.62 -31.67 17.12
N ASP A 510 -0.57 -32.07 16.40
CA ASP A 510 0.75 -32.17 16.98
C ASP A 510 1.48 -30.82 16.85
N LEU A 511 1.22 -29.91 17.79
CA LEU A 511 1.76 -28.55 17.74
C LEU A 511 3.29 -28.51 17.80
N VAL A 512 3.92 -29.47 18.51
CA VAL A 512 5.39 -29.55 18.55
C VAL A 512 5.93 -29.99 17.19
N ALA A 513 5.25 -30.92 16.49
CA ALA A 513 5.63 -31.25 15.11
C ALA A 513 5.46 -30.06 14.16
N CYS A 514 4.40 -29.27 14.30
CA CYS A 514 4.24 -28.03 13.52
C CYS A 514 5.36 -27.02 13.81
N VAL A 515 5.78 -26.87 15.07
CA VAL A 515 6.93 -26.02 15.45
C VAL A 515 8.22 -26.54 14.79
N CYS A 516 8.49 -27.84 14.83
CA CYS A 516 9.64 -28.45 14.17
C CYS A 516 9.63 -28.23 12.66
N GLN A 517 8.46 -28.29 12.03
CA GLN A 517 8.33 -28.00 10.61
C GLN A 517 8.69 -26.55 10.27
N ILE A 518 8.29 -25.58 11.11
CA ILE A 518 8.70 -24.18 10.90
C ILE A 518 10.21 -24.03 11.06
N VAL A 519 10.83 -24.75 12.00
CA VAL A 519 12.29 -24.77 12.16
C VAL A 519 12.98 -25.26 10.88
N GLU A 520 12.43 -26.25 10.20
CA GLU A 520 12.94 -26.71 8.90
C GLU A 520 12.82 -25.62 7.84
N TRP A 521 11.67 -24.96 7.71
CA TRP A 521 11.50 -23.84 6.78
C TRP A 521 12.42 -22.64 7.08
N LEU A 522 12.69 -22.40 8.36
CA LEU A 522 13.66 -21.38 8.80
C LEU A 522 15.10 -21.81 8.53
N ARG A 523 15.39 -23.07 8.25
CA ARG A 523 16.73 -23.53 7.85
C ARG A 523 16.91 -23.45 6.34
N GLU A 524 15.90 -23.92 5.59
CA GLU A 524 15.87 -23.90 4.13
C GLU A 524 15.94 -22.47 3.55
N ALA A 525 15.46 -21.47 4.30
CA ALA A 525 15.53 -20.08 3.86
C ALA A 525 16.96 -19.56 3.61
N ASP A 526 18.02 -20.18 4.16
CA ASP A 526 19.40 -19.83 3.83
C ASP A 526 19.76 -20.12 2.35
N ASP A 527 19.08 -21.08 1.71
CA ASP A 527 19.32 -21.45 0.31
C ASP A 527 18.54 -20.56 -0.68
N HIS A 528 17.56 -19.79 -0.19
CA HIS A 528 16.71 -18.93 -0.99
C HIS A 528 17.01 -17.46 -0.72
N ALA A 529 18.02 -16.91 -1.43
CA ALA A 529 18.43 -15.51 -1.33
C ALA A 529 17.29 -14.50 -1.61
N ASP A 530 16.22 -14.95 -2.28
CA ASP A 530 15.12 -14.10 -2.77
C ASP A 530 13.89 -14.08 -1.86
N LEU A 531 13.86 -14.81 -0.74
CA LEU A 531 12.69 -14.78 0.14
C LEU A 531 12.53 -13.39 0.79
N PRO A 532 11.39 -12.69 0.57
CA PRO A 532 11.12 -11.42 1.23
C PRO A 532 11.19 -11.53 2.76
N GLU A 533 11.84 -10.56 3.42
CA GLU A 533 12.03 -10.52 4.89
C GLU A 533 10.70 -10.66 5.67
N ILE A 534 9.59 -10.20 5.08
CA ILE A 534 8.25 -10.32 5.68
C ILE A 534 7.83 -11.76 5.95
N TRP A 535 8.21 -12.72 5.10
CA TRP A 535 7.86 -14.13 5.28
C TRP A 535 8.66 -14.78 6.40
N PHE A 536 9.91 -14.37 6.58
CA PHE A 536 10.73 -14.80 7.70
C PHE A 536 10.11 -14.36 9.03
N ASP A 537 9.70 -13.10 9.13
CA ASP A 537 9.03 -12.58 10.33
C ASP A 537 7.67 -13.27 10.59
N HIS A 538 6.90 -13.60 9.54
CA HIS A 538 5.66 -14.38 9.68
C HIS A 538 5.90 -15.78 10.25
N ARG A 539 6.93 -16.50 9.78
CA ARG A 539 7.27 -17.84 10.30
C ARG A 539 7.66 -17.78 11.77
N ILE A 540 8.44 -16.78 12.17
CA ILE A 540 8.81 -16.56 13.57
C ILE A 540 7.60 -16.30 14.45
N ASP A 541 6.66 -15.46 13.98
CA ASP A 541 5.41 -15.16 14.69
C ASP A 541 4.56 -16.44 14.87
N VAL A 542 4.31 -17.19 13.80
CA VAL A 542 3.57 -18.46 13.87
C VAL A 542 4.25 -19.45 14.82
N LEU A 543 5.59 -19.56 14.80
CA LEU A 543 6.34 -20.42 15.71
C LEU A 543 6.13 -20.02 17.17
N GLY A 544 6.29 -18.72 17.50
CA GLY A 544 6.10 -18.18 18.85
C GLY A 544 4.69 -18.44 19.39
N GLN A 545 3.68 -18.31 18.54
CA GLN A 545 2.29 -18.53 18.92
C GLN A 545 1.95 -20.02 19.08
N LEU A 546 2.49 -20.88 18.22
CA LEU A 546 2.31 -22.33 18.31
C LEU A 546 2.95 -22.92 19.57
N ILE A 547 4.14 -22.45 19.95
CA ILE A 547 4.83 -22.95 21.15
C ILE A 547 4.08 -22.53 22.42
N ASP A 548 3.57 -21.30 22.47
CA ASP A 548 2.70 -20.81 23.54
C ASP A 548 1.43 -21.64 23.65
N MET A 549 0.81 -21.95 22.50
CA MET A 549 -0.41 -22.74 22.44
C MET A 549 -0.16 -24.19 22.89
N ALA A 550 0.94 -24.82 22.45
CA ALA A 550 1.33 -26.15 22.87
C ALA A 550 1.52 -26.24 24.40
N PHE A 551 2.20 -25.24 24.97
CA PHE A 551 2.42 -25.15 26.40
C PHE A 551 1.12 -24.94 27.19
N LYS A 552 0.21 -24.09 26.71
CA LYS A 552 -1.11 -23.86 27.33
C LYS A 552 -2.00 -25.10 27.31
N PHE A 553 -1.87 -25.96 26.29
CA PHE A 553 -2.66 -27.20 26.21
C PHE A 553 -2.08 -28.31 27.08
N ASP A 554 -0.79 -28.60 26.97
CA ASP A 554 -0.13 -29.64 27.77
C ASP A 554 1.36 -29.31 27.95
N SER A 555 1.65 -28.58 29.03
CA SER A 555 3.00 -28.14 29.36
C SER A 555 3.96 -29.30 29.63
N ALA A 556 3.49 -30.40 30.23
CA ALA A 556 4.32 -31.55 30.57
C ALA A 556 4.75 -32.32 29.31
N LYS A 557 3.79 -32.66 28.45
CA LYS A 557 4.05 -33.34 27.17
C LYS A 557 4.88 -32.46 26.23
N THR A 558 4.58 -31.16 26.17
CA THR A 558 5.36 -30.20 25.37
C THR A 558 6.82 -30.15 25.85
N LYS A 559 7.05 -30.04 27.17
CA LYS A 559 8.40 -30.05 27.75
C LYS A 559 9.16 -31.34 27.43
N GLU A 560 8.54 -32.50 27.64
CA GLU A 560 9.12 -33.82 27.33
C GLU A 560 9.57 -33.90 25.88
N ARG A 561 8.70 -33.51 24.94
CA ARG A 561 9.00 -33.56 23.51
C ARG A 561 10.10 -32.60 23.09
N LEU A 562 10.10 -31.38 23.60
CA LEU A 562 11.14 -30.40 23.30
C LEU A 562 12.50 -30.84 23.86
N THR A 563 12.52 -31.52 25.02
CA THR A 563 13.76 -32.13 25.57
C THR A 563 14.30 -33.26 24.68
N GLY A 564 13.43 -33.93 23.93
CA GLY A 564 13.82 -34.95 22.96
C GLY A 564 14.33 -34.41 21.62
N LEU A 565 14.28 -33.10 21.37
CA LEU A 565 14.71 -32.51 20.10
C LEU A 565 16.24 -32.40 20.00
N PRO A 566 16.80 -32.51 18.78
CA PRO A 566 18.19 -32.14 18.51
C PRO A 566 18.50 -30.70 18.96
N ILE A 567 19.70 -30.49 19.54
CA ILE A 567 20.13 -29.19 20.10
C ILE A 567 20.10 -28.07 19.06
N ASP A 568 20.35 -28.40 17.80
CA ASP A 568 20.32 -27.47 16.69
C ASP A 568 18.89 -26.98 16.40
N GLN A 569 17.88 -27.86 16.45
CA GLN A 569 16.48 -27.45 16.28
C GLN A 569 16.02 -26.60 17.46
N LEU A 570 16.36 -27.03 18.67
CA LEU A 570 16.01 -26.30 19.89
C LEU A 570 16.64 -24.90 19.91
N SER A 571 17.89 -24.77 19.43
CA SER A 571 18.57 -23.48 19.28
C SER A 571 17.80 -22.52 18.37
N VAL A 572 17.27 -23.01 17.24
CA VAL A 572 16.43 -22.23 16.32
C VAL A 572 15.12 -21.80 16.97
N ILE A 573 14.44 -22.71 17.69
CA ILE A 573 13.18 -22.40 18.40
C ILE A 573 13.40 -21.25 19.39
N VAL A 574 14.44 -21.34 20.21
CA VAL A 574 14.73 -20.33 21.24
C VAL A 574 15.12 -18.99 20.58
N ALA A 575 15.99 -19.01 19.57
CA ALA A 575 16.33 -17.81 18.81
C ALA A 575 15.09 -17.15 18.19
N ALA A 576 14.25 -17.92 17.49
CA ALA A 576 13.02 -17.43 16.89
C ALA A 576 12.09 -16.78 17.94
N CYS A 577 11.89 -17.42 19.10
CA CYS A 577 11.09 -16.84 20.19
C CYS A 577 11.67 -15.52 20.72
N ALA A 578 13.00 -15.39 20.79
CA ALA A 578 13.65 -14.13 21.16
C ALA A 578 13.40 -13.03 20.11
N ARG A 579 13.51 -13.37 18.81
CA ARG A 579 13.24 -12.43 17.72
C ARG A 579 11.78 -12.01 17.66
N CYS A 580 10.85 -12.93 17.95
CA CYS A 580 9.41 -12.70 17.95
C CYS A 580 9.04 -11.47 18.82
N LEU A 581 9.63 -11.36 20.01
CA LEU A 581 9.46 -10.22 20.91
C LEU A 581 9.72 -8.88 20.19
N VAL A 582 10.81 -8.80 19.43
CA VAL A 582 11.22 -7.56 18.74
C VAL A 582 10.38 -7.26 17.50
N VAL A 583 9.85 -8.27 16.80
CA VAL A 583 8.94 -8.07 15.66
C VAL A 583 7.67 -7.34 16.12
N HIS A 584 7.11 -7.73 17.28
CA HIS A 584 5.87 -7.13 17.78
C HIS A 584 6.01 -5.64 18.11
N GLU A 585 7.13 -5.21 18.66
CA GLU A 585 7.38 -3.79 18.96
C GLU A 585 7.24 -2.89 17.71
N GLN A 586 7.70 -3.38 16.55
CA GLN A 586 7.62 -2.62 15.30
C GLN A 586 6.18 -2.51 14.77
N ARG A 587 5.36 -3.55 15.00
CA ARG A 587 3.97 -3.59 14.56
C ARG A 587 3.06 -2.79 15.48
N ASP A 588 3.24 -2.90 16.79
CA ASP A 588 2.49 -2.12 17.79
C ASP A 588 2.65 -0.61 17.55
N ALA A 589 3.87 -0.17 17.22
CA ALA A 589 4.15 1.23 16.87
C ALA A 589 3.50 1.69 15.55
N ALA A 590 3.19 0.77 14.64
CA ALA A 590 2.67 1.08 13.31
C ALA A 590 1.14 0.97 13.21
N GLN A 591 0.52 0.04 13.95
CA GLN A 591 -0.85 -0.40 13.65
C GLN A 591 -1.88 -0.11 14.75
N ASN A 592 -1.52 0.32 15.96
CA ASN A 592 -2.46 0.47 17.11
C ASN A 592 -3.35 -0.77 17.35
N GLU A 593 -3.02 -1.91 16.74
CA GLU A 593 -3.77 -3.15 16.88
C GLU A 593 -3.29 -3.87 18.13
N VAL A 594 -4.17 -3.87 19.12
CA VAL A 594 -4.05 -4.69 20.31
C VAL A 594 -4.14 -6.16 19.85
N HIS A 595 -3.27 -7.05 20.36
CA HIS A 595 -3.46 -8.52 20.46
C HIS A 595 -2.47 -9.47 19.77
N LEU A 596 -1.36 -9.03 19.19
CA LEU A 596 -0.29 -10.00 18.88
C LEU A 596 0.49 -10.35 20.17
N GLN A 597 0.27 -11.56 20.70
CA GLN A 597 0.90 -12.01 21.94
C GLN A 597 2.31 -12.49 21.66
N ALA A 598 3.33 -11.75 22.09
CA ALA A 598 4.68 -12.30 22.17
C ALA A 598 4.68 -13.56 23.07
N PRO A 599 5.67 -14.47 22.92
CA PRO A 599 5.76 -15.65 23.76
C PRO A 599 5.62 -15.31 25.25
N THR A 600 4.77 -16.04 25.97
CA THR A 600 4.50 -15.70 27.37
C THR A 600 5.74 -15.88 28.26
N ILE A 601 5.74 -15.26 29.44
CA ILE A 601 6.83 -15.43 30.43
C ILE A 601 7.02 -16.92 30.74
N GLU A 602 5.92 -17.65 30.94
CA GLU A 602 5.93 -19.07 31.28
C GLU A 602 6.54 -19.92 30.15
N THR A 603 6.21 -19.62 28.89
CA THR A 603 6.80 -20.32 27.74
C THR A 603 8.31 -20.06 27.65
N ARG A 604 8.75 -18.82 27.86
CA ARG A 604 10.18 -18.48 27.84
C ARG A 604 10.94 -19.20 28.95
N ASP A 605 10.40 -19.20 30.17
CA ASP A 605 11.02 -19.90 31.30
C ASP A 605 11.10 -21.42 31.05
N MET A 606 10.06 -21.99 30.45
CA MET A 606 10.04 -23.40 30.04
C MET A 606 11.11 -23.69 28.98
N LEU A 607 11.20 -22.87 27.93
CA LEU A 607 12.20 -23.02 26.87
C LEU A 607 13.63 -22.94 27.42
N LEU A 608 13.90 -22.03 28.37
CA LEU A 608 15.20 -21.96 29.04
C LEU A 608 15.50 -23.22 29.86
N GLN A 609 14.51 -23.76 30.58
CA GLN A 609 14.69 -25.00 31.33
C GLN A 609 14.97 -26.18 30.40
N VAL A 610 14.24 -26.30 29.30
CA VAL A 610 14.45 -27.36 28.30
C VAL A 610 15.84 -27.23 27.67
N TYR A 611 16.21 -26.02 27.23
CA TYR A 611 17.53 -25.77 26.64
C TYR A 611 18.66 -26.13 27.60
N LYS A 612 18.57 -25.71 28.86
CA LYS A 612 19.56 -26.04 29.91
C LYS A 612 19.63 -27.53 30.23
N ALA A 613 18.54 -28.26 30.06
CA ALA A 613 18.51 -29.71 30.26
C ALA A 613 19.14 -30.48 29.09
N VAL A 614 19.06 -29.94 27.87
CA VAL A 614 19.60 -30.57 26.65
C VAL A 614 21.07 -30.22 26.44
N ILE A 615 21.48 -28.99 26.75
CA ILE A 615 22.87 -28.56 26.56
C ILE A 615 23.78 -29.22 27.61
N GLN A 616 24.73 -30.02 27.14
CA GLN A 616 25.78 -30.55 28.01
C GLN A 616 26.81 -29.44 28.25
N PRO A 617 27.22 -29.16 29.50
CA PRO A 617 28.19 -28.11 29.84
C PRO A 617 29.52 -28.21 29.05
N ASP A 618 29.89 -29.41 28.62
CA ASP A 618 31.19 -29.71 28.01
C ASP A 618 31.16 -29.77 26.47
N ALA A 619 30.02 -29.52 25.82
CA ALA A 619 29.86 -29.78 24.38
C ALA A 619 30.64 -28.82 23.46
N GLY A 620 31.25 -27.74 23.97
CA GLY A 620 32.23 -26.88 23.28
C GLY A 620 31.77 -26.15 22.00
N GLY A 621 30.61 -26.49 21.44
CA GLY A 621 30.07 -25.90 20.22
C GLY A 621 29.52 -24.49 20.47
N SER A 622 29.90 -23.54 19.62
CA SER A 622 29.35 -22.18 19.66
C SER A 622 27.88 -22.21 19.25
N TRP A 623 27.00 -21.50 19.96
CA TRP A 623 25.58 -21.38 19.59
C TRP A 623 25.38 -20.88 18.14
N ARG A 624 26.36 -20.15 17.62
CA ARG A 624 26.44 -19.69 16.23
C ARG A 624 26.42 -20.83 15.21
N GLU A 625 26.95 -22.00 15.54
CA GLU A 625 27.01 -23.16 14.63
C GLU A 625 25.66 -23.83 14.45
N TYR A 626 24.72 -23.59 15.38
CA TYR A 626 23.39 -24.20 15.39
C TYR A 626 22.31 -23.34 14.72
N LEU A 627 22.62 -22.08 14.38
CA LEU A 627 21.65 -21.14 13.81
C LEU A 627 21.86 -20.95 12.30
N PRO A 628 20.77 -20.92 11.50
CA PRO A 628 20.78 -20.42 10.15
C PRO A 628 21.37 -19.00 10.08
N ARG A 629 22.09 -18.68 9.00
CA ARG A 629 22.84 -17.41 8.88
C ARG A 629 21.91 -16.20 8.97
N HIS A 630 20.74 -16.25 8.34
CA HIS A 630 19.79 -15.15 8.38
C HIS A 630 19.18 -14.96 9.77
N LEU A 631 18.82 -16.05 10.48
CA LEU A 631 18.35 -15.97 11.86
C LEU A 631 19.43 -15.43 12.78
N PHE A 632 20.67 -15.91 12.66
CA PHE A 632 21.83 -15.37 13.38
C PHE A 632 21.99 -13.86 13.16
N ARG A 633 21.94 -13.39 11.90
CA ARG A 633 21.99 -11.96 11.57
C ARG A 633 20.84 -11.18 12.21
N SER A 634 19.64 -11.75 12.20
CA SER A 634 18.44 -11.14 12.79
C SER A 634 18.54 -11.00 14.32
N ILE A 635 19.04 -12.04 15.00
CA ILE A 635 19.30 -12.01 16.44
C ILE A 635 20.42 -11.03 16.79
N ARG A 636 21.51 -11.01 16.02
CA ARG A 636 22.56 -10.00 16.15
C ARG A 636 22.00 -8.58 15.99
N GLY A 637 21.14 -8.36 15.00
CA GLY A 637 20.42 -7.10 14.80
C GLY A 637 19.53 -6.73 15.99
N THR A 638 18.89 -7.72 16.61
CA THR A 638 18.11 -7.57 17.85
C THR A 638 18.98 -7.11 19.01
N VAL A 639 20.14 -7.74 19.23
CA VAL A 639 21.11 -7.35 20.26
C VAL A 639 21.59 -5.91 20.04
N HIS A 640 21.95 -5.55 18.80
CA HIS A 640 22.36 -4.16 18.47
C HIS A 640 21.23 -3.15 18.66
N ARG A 641 19.99 -3.52 18.34
CA ARG A 641 18.83 -2.64 18.52
C ARG A 641 18.58 -2.38 20.00
N ALA A 642 18.55 -3.44 20.81
CA ALA A 642 18.38 -3.36 22.25
C ALA A 642 19.50 -2.55 22.91
N SER A 643 20.75 -2.72 22.49
CA SER A 643 21.88 -1.95 23.05
C SER A 643 21.82 -0.45 22.71
N ARG A 644 21.22 -0.09 21.58
CA ARG A 644 21.05 1.32 21.13
C ARG A 644 19.78 2.00 21.62
N GLU A 645 18.81 1.24 22.13
CA GLU A 645 17.54 1.77 22.61
C GLU A 645 17.75 2.84 23.70
N ALA A 646 18.71 2.60 24.59
CA ALA A 646 19.12 3.56 25.62
C ALA A 646 19.73 4.86 25.03
N SER A 647 20.51 4.78 23.94
CA SER A 647 21.09 5.97 23.29
C SER A 647 20.05 6.84 22.59
N ARG A 648 18.94 6.25 22.11
CA ARG A 648 17.81 7.02 21.55
C ARG A 648 17.13 7.85 22.63
N LEU A 649 17.00 7.31 23.84
CA LEU A 649 16.34 7.99 24.96
C LEU A 649 17.13 9.17 25.51
N ASP A 650 18.47 9.12 25.56
CA ASP A 650 19.27 10.25 26.03
C ASP A 650 19.06 11.51 25.15
N ARG A 651 18.69 11.33 23.88
CA ARG A 651 18.33 12.44 22.98
C ARG A 651 16.91 12.95 23.22
N VAL A 652 15.99 12.08 23.65
CA VAL A 652 14.58 12.42 23.90
C VAL A 652 14.39 13.01 25.29
N ALA A 653 15.09 12.49 26.30
CA ALA A 653 15.10 12.99 27.68
C ALA A 653 15.61 14.44 27.79
N ALA A 654 16.41 14.89 26.82
CA ALA A 654 16.85 16.28 26.72
C ALA A 654 15.73 17.28 26.36
N VAL A 655 14.53 16.81 25.97
CA VAL A 655 13.43 17.64 25.42
C VAL A 655 12.17 17.70 26.33
N SER A 656 12.20 17.12 27.54
CA SER A 656 11.17 17.14 28.61
C SER A 656 10.08 16.03 28.66
N ASP A 657 9.51 15.94 29.88
CA ASP A 657 8.36 15.20 30.43
C ASP A 657 8.48 13.70 30.81
N SER A 658 7.83 13.39 31.94
CA SER A 658 7.96 12.18 32.79
C SER A 658 7.77 10.83 32.08
N ALA A 659 7.17 10.82 30.89
CA ALA A 659 7.02 9.64 30.04
C ALA A 659 8.38 9.10 29.56
N SER A 660 9.34 9.99 29.26
CA SER A 660 10.70 9.61 28.85
C SER A 660 11.47 8.96 30.00
N CYS A 661 11.23 9.41 31.25
CA CYS A 661 11.81 8.77 32.44
C CYS A 661 11.19 7.39 32.73
N MET A 662 9.87 7.21 32.54
CA MET A 662 9.24 5.89 32.70
C MET A 662 9.70 4.90 31.63
N LEU A 663 9.84 5.32 30.37
CA LEU A 663 10.35 4.46 29.31
C LEU A 663 11.81 4.07 29.55
N ALA A 664 12.65 5.01 29.98
CA ALA A 664 14.03 4.73 30.38
C ALA A 664 14.12 3.79 31.59
N SER A 665 13.24 3.94 32.59
CA SER A 665 13.13 3.02 33.75
C SER A 665 12.75 1.62 33.28
N ARG A 666 11.71 1.50 32.45
CA ARG A 666 11.25 0.22 31.88
C ARG A 666 12.34 -0.45 31.06
N ILE A 667 13.10 0.27 30.24
CA ILE A 667 14.23 -0.28 29.48
C ILE A 667 15.38 -0.69 30.41
N SER A 668 15.61 0.07 31.49
CA SER A 668 16.58 -0.29 32.52
C SER A 668 16.13 -1.48 33.40
N GLU A 669 14.84 -1.79 33.42
CA GLU A 669 14.25 -2.93 34.11
C GLU A 669 14.06 -4.14 33.18
N GLY A 670 14.22 -3.94 31.86
CA GLY A 670 14.01 -4.98 30.84
C GLY A 670 12.54 -5.16 30.42
N ASP A 671 11.68 -4.19 30.70
CA ASP A 671 10.23 -4.20 30.47
C ASP A 671 9.80 -3.82 29.04
N THR A 672 10.73 -3.51 28.14
CA THR A 672 10.45 -3.39 26.71
C THR A 672 10.60 -4.72 26.00
N TYR A 673 9.97 -4.90 24.85
CA TYR A 673 10.09 -6.13 24.09
C TYR A 673 11.55 -6.41 23.67
N CYS A 674 12.30 -5.39 23.25
CA CYS A 674 13.75 -5.50 23.05
C CYS A 674 14.52 -5.88 24.32
N GLY A 675 14.20 -5.28 25.48
CA GLY A 675 14.80 -5.62 26.77
C GLY A 675 14.51 -7.07 27.19
N GLN A 676 13.28 -7.53 27.01
CA GLN A 676 12.87 -8.90 27.28
C GLN A 676 13.53 -9.90 26.33
N ALA A 677 13.64 -9.58 25.04
CA ALA A 677 14.36 -10.39 24.07
C ALA A 677 15.83 -10.54 24.46
N LEU A 678 16.46 -9.44 24.87
CA LEU A 678 17.85 -9.43 25.31
C LEU A 678 18.04 -10.24 26.59
N ALA A 679 17.18 -10.06 27.60
CA ALA A 679 17.21 -10.84 28.83
C ALA A 679 17.08 -12.36 28.56
N PHE A 680 16.20 -12.72 27.62
CA PHE A 680 16.02 -14.11 27.18
C PHE A 680 17.27 -14.66 26.47
N LEU A 681 17.89 -13.88 25.59
CA LEU A 681 19.16 -14.26 24.93
C LEU A 681 20.33 -14.36 25.91
N ILE A 682 20.42 -13.49 26.92
CA ILE A 682 21.45 -13.56 27.96
C ILE A 682 21.29 -14.83 28.79
N ALA A 683 20.06 -15.17 29.18
CA ALA A 683 19.77 -16.38 29.93
C ALA A 683 20.06 -17.66 29.14
N LEU A 684 20.08 -17.56 27.81
CA LEU A 684 20.41 -18.62 26.88
C LEU A 684 21.92 -18.78 26.65
N ASN A 685 22.58 -17.69 26.26
CA ASN A 685 23.99 -17.66 25.95
C ASN A 685 24.55 -16.23 26.15
N SER A 686 25.09 -15.98 27.36
CA SER A 686 25.71 -14.71 27.70
C SER A 686 26.90 -14.36 26.81
N ASP A 687 27.68 -15.36 26.39
CA ASP A 687 28.91 -15.14 25.64
C ASP A 687 28.59 -14.61 24.24
N PHE A 688 27.60 -15.19 23.58
CA PHE A 688 27.08 -14.72 22.30
C PHE A 688 26.62 -13.26 22.40
N VAL A 689 25.79 -12.95 23.40
CA VAL A 689 25.29 -11.57 23.56
C VAL A 689 26.45 -10.61 23.83
N ALA A 690 27.40 -10.97 24.68
CA ALA A 690 28.55 -10.13 24.99
C ALA A 690 29.42 -9.84 23.76
N GLN A 691 29.67 -10.85 22.92
CA GLN A 691 30.48 -10.74 21.70
C GLN A 691 29.80 -9.91 20.61
N ASP A 692 28.48 -10.00 20.48
CA ASP A 692 27.72 -9.34 19.43
C ASP A 692 27.11 -7.99 19.84
N MET A 693 27.19 -7.63 21.12
CA MET A 693 26.70 -6.36 21.65
C MET A 693 27.66 -5.19 21.38
N THR A 694 27.11 -4.05 20.95
CA THR A 694 27.88 -2.80 20.95
C THR A 694 27.89 -2.22 22.36
N TRP A 695 29.04 -2.27 23.03
CA TRP A 695 29.25 -1.71 24.36
C TRP A 695 29.52 -0.21 24.28
N SER A 696 28.71 0.61 24.93
CA SER A 696 28.87 2.06 24.85
C SER A 696 28.64 2.71 26.21
N SER A 697 28.98 4.00 26.30
CA SER A 697 28.67 4.79 27.49
C SER A 697 27.17 4.94 27.72
N HIS A 698 26.32 4.52 26.77
CA HIS A 698 24.87 4.53 26.89
C HIS A 698 24.29 3.15 27.22
N THR A 699 25.11 2.10 27.31
CA THR A 699 24.65 0.75 27.67
C THR A 699 24.06 0.77 29.10
N PRO A 700 22.82 0.26 29.30
CA PRO A 700 22.18 0.19 30.62
C PRO A 700 23.02 -0.50 31.69
N LEU A 701 23.08 0.07 32.90
CA LEU A 701 23.91 -0.45 34.01
C LEU A 701 23.60 -1.90 34.39
N TRP A 702 22.32 -2.29 34.33
CA TRP A 702 21.90 -3.66 34.65
C TRP A 702 22.50 -4.69 33.70
N LEU A 703 22.75 -4.35 32.42
CA LEU A 703 23.38 -5.25 31.47
C LEU A 703 24.82 -5.52 31.88
N TRP A 704 25.55 -4.50 32.30
CA TRP A 704 26.91 -4.67 32.83
C TRP A 704 26.94 -5.69 33.96
N HIS A 705 25.96 -5.67 34.88
CA HIS A 705 25.88 -6.63 35.98
C HIS A 705 25.57 -8.08 35.56
N LYS A 706 25.19 -8.34 34.30
CA LYS A 706 24.80 -9.67 33.82
C LYS A 706 25.91 -10.45 33.14
N PHE A 707 27.03 -9.82 32.77
CA PHE A 707 28.12 -10.49 32.06
C PHE A 707 29.35 -10.62 32.93
N ASP A 708 30.10 -11.70 32.67
CA ASP A 708 31.48 -11.77 33.13
C ASP A 708 32.26 -10.63 32.46
N PRO A 709 32.94 -9.77 33.25
CA PRO A 709 33.79 -8.72 32.72
C PRO A 709 34.78 -9.21 31.64
N ALA A 710 35.24 -10.46 31.70
CA ALA A 710 36.13 -11.06 30.71
C ALA A 710 35.50 -11.17 29.31
N LEU A 711 34.19 -11.33 29.20
CA LEU A 711 33.47 -11.49 27.93
C LEU A 711 33.26 -10.18 27.17
N VAL A 712 33.42 -9.04 27.86
CA VAL A 712 33.18 -7.70 27.31
C VAL A 712 34.45 -7.10 26.65
N SER A 713 35.57 -7.82 26.74
CA SER A 713 36.93 -7.33 26.45
C SER A 713 37.36 -7.34 24.96
N ASP A 714 36.54 -7.85 24.04
CA ASP A 714 36.88 -7.95 22.60
C ASP A 714 36.45 -6.73 21.76
N GLY A 715 36.08 -5.63 22.42
CA GLY A 715 35.59 -4.39 21.80
C GLY A 715 36.68 -3.46 21.23
N THR A 716 36.25 -2.31 20.72
CA THR A 716 37.12 -1.21 20.27
C THR A 716 37.64 -0.38 21.45
N ILE A 717 38.62 0.52 21.21
CA ILE A 717 39.07 1.52 22.21
C ILE A 717 37.88 2.32 22.79
N SER A 718 36.88 2.64 21.96
CA SER A 718 35.68 3.35 22.41
C SER A 718 34.87 2.53 23.42
N ASP A 719 34.78 1.23 23.20
CA ASP A 719 34.09 0.29 24.07
C ASP A 719 34.85 0.20 25.40
N MET A 720 36.17 0.04 25.36
CA MET A 720 37.06 0.10 26.54
C MET A 720 36.86 1.36 27.36
N LEU A 721 36.86 2.54 26.75
CA LEU A 721 36.63 3.80 27.46
C LEU A 721 35.23 3.90 28.08
N ALA A 722 34.22 3.35 27.42
CA ALA A 722 32.87 3.28 27.98
C ALA A 722 32.80 2.35 29.19
N ILE A 723 33.46 1.20 29.11
CA ILE A 723 33.58 0.22 30.19
C ILE A 723 34.24 0.88 31.42
N LEU A 724 35.41 1.50 31.23
CA LEU A 724 36.16 2.16 32.31
C LEU A 724 35.36 3.27 33.02
N ARG A 725 34.42 3.92 32.33
CA ARG A 725 33.60 5.01 32.87
C ARG A 725 32.39 4.58 33.67
N ARG A 726 31.90 3.35 33.48
CA ARG A 726 30.60 2.91 34.03
C ARG A 726 30.63 1.63 34.83
N VAL A 727 31.75 0.90 34.81
CA VAL A 727 31.89 -0.32 35.60
C VAL A 727 31.71 -0.02 37.10
N PRO A 728 30.84 -0.76 37.80
CA PRO A 728 30.62 -0.59 39.23
C PRO A 728 31.93 -0.69 40.03
N VAL A 729 32.09 0.12 41.07
CA VAL A 729 33.27 0.10 41.97
C VAL A 729 33.60 -1.31 42.49
N ALA A 730 32.58 -2.17 42.65
CA ALA A 730 32.75 -3.56 43.07
C ALA A 730 33.58 -4.41 42.10
N TRP A 731 33.50 -4.16 40.79
CA TRP A 731 34.27 -4.91 39.78
C TRP A 731 35.75 -4.56 39.82
N TRP A 732 36.08 -3.32 40.16
CA TRP A 732 37.48 -2.88 40.31
C TRP A 732 38.24 -3.63 41.41
N GLN A 733 37.51 -4.29 42.33
CA GLN A 733 38.09 -5.14 43.37
C GLN A 733 38.30 -6.59 42.92
N LEU A 734 37.80 -6.98 41.73
CA LEU A 734 37.97 -8.31 41.17
C LEU A 734 39.29 -8.40 40.40
N ARG A 735 40.20 -9.26 40.86
CA ARG A 735 41.52 -9.46 40.22
C ARG A 735 41.38 -9.99 38.79
N GLU A 736 40.42 -10.88 38.56
CA GLU A 736 40.12 -11.48 37.25
C GLU A 736 39.65 -10.42 36.24
N TRP A 737 38.89 -9.42 36.70
CA TRP A 737 38.51 -8.26 35.90
C TRP A 737 39.74 -7.45 35.48
N LEU A 738 40.62 -7.12 36.43
CA LEU A 738 41.82 -6.34 36.12
C LEU A 738 42.75 -7.06 35.14
N THR A 739 42.89 -8.39 35.25
CA THR A 739 43.65 -9.19 34.29
C THR A 739 42.98 -9.21 32.92
N SER A 740 41.67 -9.40 32.87
CA SER A 740 40.91 -9.37 31.61
C SER A 740 40.95 -8.00 30.94
N LEU A 741 40.93 -6.92 31.73
CA LEU A 741 41.02 -5.54 31.27
C LEU A 741 42.40 -5.23 30.68
N ASP A 742 43.47 -5.77 31.28
CA ASP A 742 44.83 -5.63 30.77
C ASP A 742 45.00 -6.34 29.41
N ASP A 743 44.47 -7.57 29.31
CA ASP A 743 44.43 -8.33 28.06
C ASP A 743 43.58 -7.60 27.00
N ALA A 744 42.42 -7.06 27.38
CA ALA A 744 41.54 -6.27 26.52
C ALA A 744 42.24 -5.03 25.97
N ALA A 745 42.90 -4.27 26.85
CA ALA A 745 43.63 -3.06 26.52
C ALA A 745 44.76 -3.38 25.53
N GLY A 746 45.50 -4.46 25.76
CA GLY A 746 46.50 -4.97 24.84
C GLY A 746 45.93 -5.29 23.45
N ARG A 747 44.78 -5.97 23.37
CA ARG A 747 44.10 -6.27 22.08
C ARG A 747 43.62 -5.00 21.37
N CYS A 748 43.23 -3.97 22.10
CA CYS A 748 42.77 -2.68 21.57
C CYS A 748 43.90 -1.69 21.25
N GLY A 749 45.17 -2.03 21.56
CA GLY A 749 46.30 -1.12 21.40
C GLY A 749 46.35 0.02 22.43
N MET A 750 45.64 -0.10 23.56
CA MET A 750 45.76 0.80 24.70
C MET A 750 46.90 0.33 25.60
N SER A 751 47.76 1.25 26.04
CA SER A 751 48.73 0.92 27.08
C SER A 751 48.04 0.79 28.44
N VAL A 752 48.61 -0.02 29.33
CA VAL A 752 48.18 -0.16 30.72
C VAL A 752 48.12 1.22 31.42
N GLU A 753 49.07 2.10 31.09
CA GLU A 753 49.12 3.47 31.60
C GLU A 753 47.95 4.33 31.12
N ASP A 754 47.49 4.16 29.87
CA ASP A 754 46.32 4.87 29.35
C ASP A 754 45.04 4.40 30.03
N VAL A 755 44.92 3.10 30.33
CA VAL A 755 43.82 2.54 31.11
C VAL A 755 43.80 3.19 32.50
N TRP A 756 44.90 3.14 33.24
CA TRP A 756 44.97 3.73 34.59
C TRP A 756 44.75 5.24 34.60
N ARG A 757 45.20 5.96 33.56
CA ARG A 757 44.94 7.40 33.43
C ARG A 757 43.43 7.69 33.30
N VAL A 758 42.71 6.87 32.56
CA VAL A 758 41.25 6.98 32.44
C VAL A 758 40.58 6.62 33.76
N VAL A 759 41.03 5.55 34.43
CA VAL A 759 40.52 5.15 35.75
C VAL A 759 40.70 6.25 36.78
N ALA A 760 41.90 6.83 36.90
CA ALA A 760 42.18 7.94 37.81
C ALA A 760 41.34 9.19 37.51
N THR A 761 40.96 9.39 36.23
CA THR A 761 40.09 10.50 35.82
C THR A 761 38.63 10.25 36.22
N VAL A 762 38.16 9.00 36.13
CA VAL A 762 36.77 8.61 36.44
C VAL A 762 36.57 8.40 37.95
N HIS A 763 37.60 7.91 38.64
CA HIS A 763 37.58 7.58 40.06
C HIS A 763 38.75 8.29 40.77
N PRO A 764 38.62 9.58 41.13
CA PRO A 764 39.71 10.40 41.66
C PRO A 764 40.30 9.95 43.02
N GLY A 765 39.83 8.84 43.57
CA GLY A 765 40.29 8.24 44.82
C GLY A 765 41.03 6.91 44.66
N TRP A 766 41.29 6.50 43.43
CA TRP A 766 42.14 5.37 43.04
C TRP A 766 43.38 5.93 42.34
#